data_AF-A0A534RLP3-F1
#
_entry.id   AF-A0A534RLP3-F1
#
_cell.length_a   1.000
_cell.length_b   1.000
_cell.length_c   1.000
_cell.angle_alpha   90.00
_cell.angle_beta   90.00
_cell.angle_gamma   90.00
#
_symmetry.space_group_name_H-M   'P 1'
#
loop_
_entity.id
_entity.type
_entity.pdbx_description
1 polymer ?
#
loop_
_entity_poly.entity_id
_entity_poly.type
_entity_poly.pdbx_seq_one_letter_code
_entity_poly.pdbx_strand_id
1 'polypeptide(L)'
;MTFDEVLAQIQDLLQREQRVSYRGLKRRFALDDEYLEDLKEELIGAKRLATDEDGRFLVWTGGAAVSSNRMPDPSPSPSTPSPQPPDTRPQMLDARQNDGERRQLTVMFCDLVGSTTLSTQLDPEELRDVVRAYQESCTTVIQRYEGHIAQHLGDGLLVYFGYPAAHEDDAQRAVCTSLEIIEALQHLNPHLPHSLQVRIGIHTGLVVVGEIGSSTKREVLALGETPNLAARLQGLAEPDTVVISEATSHLVHGWFDCRALAAQELKGFSTPVTVYRVLGASGVQSRFEVAVQAGLTPLVGRDLELGLLRERWAQAQDGAGQVVLLSGEPGIGKSRLVQELKHVVTQAGAVRIEYRCSSYHQNSAFYPLIEHLQRVLHFTAGDTPQDKLHKLEQTLSRYRFPQSDTVPLLAALLSLPPPEGSPSLPLTPQQQRQKTLAALVRWLFEEAERAPVYTVWEDLHWADPSTLEFLTVCLDQTPTARMLMVLTGRPEFTPPWASRSHVSHLVLSRLGRQQSSAIVEGVTGGKPLPQEVVQQIANKTDGVPLFVEELTKMVVESGLVREVEGRYELNGPLPPLAIPSTLQDSLMARLDRLASVRDIAQMGATIGREFTYEVLRAVSPLTEESLQRGLKQLVEVELVYQSGLPPQARYLFKHALVQETAYQSLLKSRRQQLHQQVARVLEEQFPQTVEAQPELVAHHYTEAGLLEQAIPYWQQAGQCAAQRSAHTEAVSHFTKGLELLKTLPDTPERVQQELALQITLGASLVRIKGHAAPDVERTYARARALCQQVGDFSQLSRVLTGLWGLYTNLAEHKAAQALGEQLLDLAQQTGNPTALLVAHNALGTTLWWRGELTLAREHLDHVLALDASQPHPRGSSATAITARVT
;
A
#
# COMPACT_ATOMS: atom_id res chain seq x y z
N MET A 1 41.52 25.95 26.97
CA MET A 1 41.20 27.20 26.24
C MET A 1 40.18 27.93 27.06
N THR A 2 40.26 29.25 27.15
CA THR A 2 39.20 30.05 27.80
C THR A 2 37.97 30.08 26.90
N PHE A 3 36.80 30.41 27.47
CA PHE A 3 35.55 30.52 26.69
C PHE A 3 35.66 31.51 25.54
N ASP A 4 36.29 32.67 25.78
CA ASP A 4 36.49 33.69 24.74
C ASP A 4 37.39 33.23 23.59
N GLU A 5 38.41 32.41 23.88
CA GLU A 5 39.29 31.83 22.85
C GLU A 5 38.54 30.85 21.95
N VAL A 6 37.72 29.98 22.55
CA VAL A 6 36.88 29.01 21.82
C VAL A 6 35.83 29.74 20.99
N LEU A 7 35.16 30.74 21.58
CA LEU A 7 34.16 31.55 20.90
C LEU A 7 34.74 32.26 19.68
N ALA A 8 35.92 32.87 19.79
CA ALA A 8 36.59 33.54 18.66
C ALA A 8 36.96 32.56 17.53
N GLN A 9 37.46 31.36 17.86
CA GLN A 9 37.79 30.34 16.87
C GLN A 9 36.54 29.77 16.18
N ILE A 10 35.45 29.61 16.92
CA ILE A 10 34.17 29.18 16.35
C ILE A 10 33.60 30.27 15.44
N GLN A 11 33.71 31.55 15.79
CA GLN A 11 33.30 32.65 14.93
C GLN A 11 34.07 32.67 13.60
N ASP A 12 35.40 32.56 13.63
CA ASP A 12 36.21 32.50 12.40
C ASP A 12 35.87 31.26 11.55
N LEU A 13 35.66 30.11 12.20
CA LEU A 13 35.23 28.89 11.52
C LEU A 13 33.85 29.06 10.87
N LEU A 14 32.90 29.66 11.58
CA LEU A 14 31.54 29.88 11.11
C LEU A 14 31.50 30.90 9.97
N GLN A 15 32.35 31.93 10.02
CA GLN A 15 32.48 32.91 8.95
C GLN A 15 33.09 32.31 7.67
N ARG A 16 34.00 31.34 7.78
CA ARG A 16 34.60 30.67 6.62
C ARG A 16 33.70 29.61 6.01
N GLU A 17 33.12 28.76 6.86
CA GLU A 17 32.33 27.60 6.41
C GLU A 17 30.86 27.94 6.20
N GLN A 18 30.40 29.12 6.66
CA GLN A 18 29.01 29.62 6.65
C GLN A 18 28.00 28.75 7.41
N ARG A 19 28.28 27.47 7.63
CA ARG A 19 27.43 26.49 8.30
C ARG A 19 28.28 25.38 8.94
N VAL A 20 28.10 25.14 10.23
CA VAL A 20 28.86 24.14 10.98
C VAL A 20 27.93 23.31 11.85
N SER A 21 28.13 21.98 11.88
CA SER A 21 27.31 21.10 12.72
C SER A 21 27.73 21.14 14.19
N TYR A 22 26.76 21.03 15.10
CA TYR A 22 27.03 20.96 16.55
C TYR A 22 27.88 19.74 16.93
N ARG A 23 27.67 18.61 16.24
CA ARG A 23 28.49 17.41 16.44
C ARG A 23 29.94 17.63 16.00
N GLY A 24 30.16 18.42 14.95
CA GLY A 24 31.47 18.85 14.50
C GLY A 24 32.15 19.77 15.51
N LEU A 25 31.43 20.75 16.06
CA LEU A 25 31.93 21.65 17.10
C LEU A 25 32.31 20.88 18.37
N LYS A 26 31.44 19.99 18.86
CA LYS A 26 31.71 19.14 20.03
C LYS A 26 32.97 18.29 19.86
N ARG A 27 33.16 17.68 18.68
CA ARG A 27 34.37 16.88 18.40
C ARG A 27 35.63 17.72 18.25
N ARG A 28 35.54 18.88 17.59
CA ARG A 28 36.70 19.72 17.24
C ARG A 28 37.22 20.51 18.43
N PHE A 29 36.34 20.95 19.33
CA PHE A 29 36.67 21.78 20.48
C PHE A 29 36.46 21.07 21.83
N ALA A 30 36.15 19.76 21.81
CA ALA A 30 35.89 18.94 23.00
C ALA A 30 34.85 19.54 23.95
N LEU A 31 33.73 20.03 23.38
CA LEU A 31 32.65 20.69 24.13
C LEU A 31 31.65 19.65 24.65
N ASP A 32 31.19 19.85 25.88
CA ASP A 32 30.03 19.13 26.43
C ASP A 32 28.70 19.80 26.02
N ASP A 33 27.59 19.26 26.51
CA ASP A 33 26.25 19.73 26.15
C ASP A 33 25.96 21.10 26.78
N GLU A 34 26.42 21.36 28.01
CA GLU A 34 26.20 22.62 28.74
C GLU A 34 26.98 23.77 28.09
N TYR A 35 28.26 23.54 27.78
CA TYR A 35 29.12 24.52 27.11
C TYR A 35 28.64 24.85 25.69
N LEU A 36 28.01 23.89 25.00
CA LEU A 36 27.43 24.15 23.68
C LEU A 36 26.20 25.07 23.78
N GLU A 37 25.37 24.93 24.81
CA GLU A 37 24.23 25.82 25.02
C GLU A 37 24.69 27.24 25.37
N ASP A 38 25.72 27.40 26.21
CA ASP A 38 26.34 28.72 26.49
C ASP A 38 26.86 29.39 25.20
N LEU A 39 27.49 28.62 24.31
CA LEU A 39 27.94 29.10 23.00
C LEU A 39 26.78 29.51 22.09
N LYS A 40 25.66 28.78 22.12
CA LYS A 40 24.46 29.13 21.35
C LYS A 40 23.83 30.41 21.87
N GLU A 41 23.71 30.56 23.18
CA GLU A 41 23.18 31.78 23.79
C GLU A 41 24.02 33.00 23.40
N GLU A 42 25.35 32.86 23.41
CA GLU A 42 26.26 33.95 23.04
C GLU A 42 26.24 34.26 21.54
N LEU A 43 26.24 33.26 20.65
CA LEU A 43 26.31 33.46 19.20
C LEU A 43 24.97 33.82 18.55
N ILE A 44 23.88 33.22 19.02
CA ILE A 44 22.53 33.39 18.47
C ILE A 44 21.78 34.48 19.25
N GLY A 45 21.78 34.39 20.58
CA GLY A 45 21.03 35.29 21.45
C GLY A 45 21.70 36.66 21.58
N ALA A 46 22.93 36.68 22.09
CA ALA A 46 23.64 37.91 22.44
C ALA A 46 24.22 38.63 21.21
N LYS A 47 25.04 37.93 20.42
CA LYS A 47 25.75 38.54 19.28
C LYS A 47 24.94 38.53 17.97
N ARG A 48 23.90 37.70 17.87
CA ARG A 48 23.05 37.54 16.66
C ARG A 48 23.87 37.36 15.36
N LEU A 49 24.98 36.65 15.47
CA LEU A 49 25.89 36.38 14.34
C LEU A 49 25.54 35.07 13.63
N ALA A 50 24.69 34.26 14.26
CA ALA A 50 24.29 32.97 13.75
C ALA A 50 22.84 32.64 14.10
N THR A 51 22.28 31.65 13.39
CA THR A 51 20.99 31.03 13.71
C THR A 51 21.14 29.53 13.88
N ASP A 52 20.30 28.96 14.73
CA ASP A 52 20.12 27.52 14.84
C ASP A 52 19.24 27.02 13.69
N GLU A 53 19.73 26.02 12.98
CA GLU A 53 18.98 25.30 11.94
C GLU A 53 18.71 23.86 12.44
N ASP A 54 17.44 23.56 12.70
CA ASP A 54 16.91 22.25 13.10
C ASP A 54 17.56 21.62 14.34
N GLY A 55 18.10 22.41 15.27
CA GLY A 55 18.81 21.94 16.46
C GLY A 55 20.11 21.20 16.15
N ARG A 56 20.61 21.29 14.91
CA ARG A 56 21.71 20.46 14.40
C ARG A 56 22.88 21.27 13.83
N PHE A 57 22.61 22.44 13.28
CA PHE A 57 23.62 23.29 12.65
C PHE A 57 23.57 24.72 13.19
N LEU A 58 24.74 25.31 13.30
CA LEU A 58 24.91 26.73 13.49
C LEU A 58 25.21 27.35 12.12
N VAL A 59 24.45 28.36 11.72
CA VAL A 59 24.56 29.00 10.40
C VAL A 59 24.93 30.47 10.58
N TRP A 60 25.96 30.94 9.88
CA TRP A 60 26.36 32.34 9.89
C TRP A 60 25.28 33.22 9.25
N THR A 61 24.83 34.25 9.97
CA THR A 61 23.84 35.20 9.45
C THR A 61 24.42 36.59 9.18
N GLY A 62 25.68 36.84 9.58
CA GLY A 62 26.40 38.08 9.31
C GLY A 62 25.69 39.30 9.89
N GLY A 63 26.03 39.69 11.12
CA GLY A 63 25.32 40.72 11.90
C GLY A 63 24.83 41.91 11.07
N ALA A 64 23.52 41.95 10.80
CA ALA A 64 22.87 43.05 10.09
C ALA A 64 22.38 44.09 11.10
N ALA A 65 22.92 45.31 10.98
CA ALA A 65 22.48 46.49 11.70
C ALA A 65 20.99 46.77 11.43
N VAL A 66 20.26 47.07 12.49
CA VAL A 66 18.82 47.34 12.50
C VAL A 66 18.52 48.64 11.75
N SER A 67 17.74 48.57 10.66
CA SER A 67 17.04 49.73 10.09
C SER A 67 15.53 49.54 10.22
N SER A 68 14.92 50.46 10.97
CA SER A 68 13.50 50.57 11.30
C SER A 68 12.59 50.68 10.08
N ASN A 69 11.59 49.80 10.02
CA ASN A 69 10.55 49.76 8.99
C ASN A 69 9.55 50.93 9.17
N ARG A 70 9.31 51.71 8.11
CA ARG A 70 8.25 52.73 8.01
C ARG A 70 7.04 52.11 7.27
N MET A 71 5.87 52.13 7.90
CA MET A 71 4.58 51.85 7.25
C MET A 71 4.27 52.84 6.12
N PRO A 72 3.49 52.43 5.11
CA PRO A 72 2.58 53.31 4.41
C PRO A 72 1.10 53.00 4.70
N ASP A 73 0.32 54.08 4.75
CA ASP A 73 -1.13 54.20 4.98
C ASP A 73 -2.02 53.52 3.91
N PRO A 74 -3.31 53.30 4.20
CA PRO A 74 -4.25 52.57 3.36
C PRO A 74 -4.93 53.44 2.30
N SER A 75 -5.33 52.84 1.18
CA SER A 75 -6.17 53.42 0.13
C SER A 75 -7.39 52.54 -0.14
N PRO A 76 -8.49 53.10 -0.68
CA PRO A 76 -9.84 52.85 -0.14
C PRO A 76 -10.68 51.83 -0.92
N SER A 77 -11.73 51.39 -0.24
CA SER A 77 -12.80 50.48 -0.66
C SER A 77 -13.56 50.93 -1.91
N PRO A 78 -14.08 49.99 -2.73
CA PRO A 78 -15.24 50.22 -3.57
C PRO A 78 -16.52 49.62 -2.95
N SER A 79 -17.59 50.36 -3.17
CA SER A 79 -18.97 50.20 -2.73
C SER A 79 -19.71 48.97 -3.26
N THR A 80 -20.50 48.36 -2.39
CA THR A 80 -21.64 47.46 -2.67
C THR A 80 -22.76 48.14 -3.45
N PRO A 81 -23.55 47.36 -4.19
CA PRO A 81 -25.01 47.46 -4.09
C PRO A 81 -25.68 46.09 -3.80
N SER A 82 -26.74 46.15 -2.99
CA SER A 82 -27.61 45.02 -2.60
C SER A 82 -28.83 44.89 -3.56
N PRO A 83 -29.80 43.96 -3.37
CA PRO A 83 -30.21 42.99 -4.38
C PRO A 83 -31.65 43.17 -4.94
N GLN A 84 -31.97 42.52 -6.06
CA GLN A 84 -33.34 42.26 -6.51
C GLN A 84 -33.47 40.82 -7.04
N PRO A 85 -34.58 40.09 -6.75
CA PRO A 85 -34.84 38.73 -7.25
C PRO A 85 -35.96 38.74 -8.34
N PRO A 86 -36.41 37.58 -8.85
CA PRO A 86 -36.06 37.03 -10.15
C PRO A 86 -37.17 37.18 -11.20
N ASP A 87 -36.81 37.34 -12.47
CA ASP A 87 -37.76 37.21 -13.59
C ASP A 87 -37.39 36.07 -14.53
N THR A 88 -38.44 35.42 -15.00
CA THR A 88 -38.52 34.09 -15.60
C THR A 88 -38.02 34.05 -17.06
N ARG A 89 -37.34 32.95 -17.38
CA ARG A 89 -36.96 32.44 -18.72
C ARG A 89 -38.14 32.46 -19.73
N PRO A 90 -37.87 32.53 -21.05
CA PRO A 90 -37.49 31.31 -21.79
C PRO A 90 -36.19 31.41 -22.61
N GLN A 91 -35.49 30.29 -22.61
CA GLN A 91 -34.39 29.91 -23.49
C GLN A 91 -34.76 30.04 -24.97
N MET A 92 -33.86 30.62 -25.76
CA MET A 92 -33.68 30.21 -27.16
C MET A 92 -32.37 29.44 -27.24
N LEU A 93 -32.52 28.13 -27.35
CA LEU A 93 -31.49 27.18 -27.73
C LEU A 93 -30.94 27.54 -29.11
N ASP A 94 -29.62 27.43 -29.24
CA ASP A 94 -28.89 27.33 -30.50
C ASP A 94 -29.55 26.26 -31.40
N ALA A 95 -30.31 26.71 -32.39
CA ALA A 95 -30.64 25.89 -33.54
C ALA A 95 -29.45 25.91 -34.52
N ARG A 96 -28.34 25.27 -34.13
CA ARG A 96 -27.41 24.74 -35.14
C ARG A 96 -28.04 23.45 -35.64
N GLN A 97 -28.43 23.43 -36.91
CA GLN A 97 -28.70 22.19 -37.62
C GLN A 97 -27.48 21.27 -37.45
N ASN A 98 -27.71 20.08 -36.90
CA ASN A 98 -26.71 19.03 -36.70
C ASN A 98 -26.24 18.51 -38.07
N ASP A 99 -25.31 19.21 -38.71
CA ASP A 99 -24.46 18.64 -39.74
C ASP A 99 -23.60 17.56 -39.07
N GLY A 100 -23.83 16.29 -39.42
CA GLY A 100 -23.25 15.15 -38.72
C GLY A 100 -21.73 15.25 -38.49
N GLU A 101 -21.29 14.85 -37.29
CA GLU A 101 -19.91 15.01 -36.83
C GLU A 101 -19.07 13.77 -37.13
N ARG A 102 -17.89 13.94 -37.73
CA ARG A 102 -16.90 12.87 -37.86
C ARG A 102 -16.14 12.70 -36.55
N ARG A 103 -16.27 11.54 -35.90
CA ARG A 103 -15.51 11.19 -34.70
C ARG A 103 -15.17 9.70 -34.65
N GLN A 104 -14.17 9.36 -33.86
CA GLN A 104 -13.87 7.97 -33.53
C GLN A 104 -14.81 7.53 -32.40
N LEU A 105 -15.52 6.42 -32.58
CA LEU A 105 -16.38 5.83 -31.55
C LEU A 105 -15.99 4.38 -31.31
N THR A 106 -16.17 3.93 -30.07
CA THR A 106 -16.24 2.51 -29.77
C THR A 106 -17.71 2.08 -29.77
N VAL A 107 -18.07 1.18 -30.67
CA VAL A 107 -19.43 0.66 -30.84
C VAL A 107 -19.49 -0.74 -30.25
N MET A 108 -20.45 -0.93 -29.34
CA MET A 108 -20.75 -2.22 -28.72
C MET A 108 -22.15 -2.68 -29.16
N PHE A 109 -22.24 -3.93 -29.62
CA PHE A 109 -23.49 -4.65 -29.85
C PHE A 109 -23.62 -5.76 -28.82
N CYS A 110 -24.76 -5.80 -28.15
CA CYS A 110 -25.08 -6.78 -27.11
C CYS A 110 -26.42 -7.43 -27.46
N ASP A 111 -26.48 -8.76 -27.54
CA ASP A 111 -27.65 -9.47 -28.08
C ASP A 111 -27.94 -10.75 -27.31
N LEU A 112 -29.22 -11.08 -27.13
CA LEU A 112 -29.66 -12.22 -26.35
C LEU A 112 -29.57 -13.53 -27.15
N VAL A 113 -28.92 -14.55 -26.61
CA VAL A 113 -28.81 -15.84 -27.27
C VAL A 113 -30.16 -16.56 -27.28
N GLY A 114 -30.60 -16.97 -28.48
CA GLY A 114 -31.77 -17.85 -28.61
C GLY A 114 -33.12 -17.18 -28.36
N SER A 115 -33.21 -15.84 -28.46
CA SER A 115 -34.45 -15.09 -28.28
C SER A 115 -35.63 -15.58 -29.13
N THR A 116 -35.37 -16.01 -30.38
CA THR A 116 -36.40 -16.61 -31.24
C THR A 116 -36.91 -17.94 -30.70
N THR A 117 -36.06 -18.71 -30.03
CA THR A 117 -36.46 -19.97 -29.38
C THR A 117 -37.26 -19.67 -28.12
N LEU A 118 -36.83 -18.70 -27.32
CA LEU A 118 -37.58 -18.21 -26.16
C LEU A 118 -38.97 -17.70 -26.56
N SER A 119 -39.09 -16.98 -27.69
CA SER A 119 -40.38 -16.49 -28.19
C SER A 119 -41.36 -17.58 -28.66
N THR A 120 -40.87 -18.80 -28.90
CA THR A 120 -41.72 -19.95 -29.24
C THR A 120 -42.10 -20.80 -28.02
N GLN A 121 -41.39 -20.64 -26.91
CA GLN A 121 -41.58 -21.44 -25.69
C GLN A 121 -42.34 -20.69 -24.59
N LEU A 122 -42.20 -19.36 -24.55
CA LEU A 122 -42.82 -18.49 -23.56
C LEU A 122 -44.10 -17.84 -24.09
N ASP A 123 -45.05 -17.58 -23.20
CA ASP A 123 -46.18 -16.69 -23.50
C ASP A 123 -45.65 -15.27 -23.80
N PRO A 124 -46.27 -14.50 -24.72
CA PRO A 124 -45.83 -13.15 -25.05
C PRO A 124 -45.72 -12.19 -23.84
N GLU A 125 -46.52 -12.36 -22.78
CA GLU A 125 -46.40 -11.56 -21.57
C GLU A 125 -45.16 -11.93 -20.75
N GLU A 126 -44.88 -13.23 -20.60
CA GLU A 126 -43.69 -13.75 -19.91
C GLU A 126 -42.40 -13.38 -20.65
N LEU A 127 -42.39 -13.50 -21.99
CA LEU A 127 -41.28 -13.09 -22.83
C LEU A 127 -40.97 -11.60 -22.65
N ARG A 128 -42.02 -10.75 -22.59
CA ARG A 128 -41.86 -9.31 -22.40
C ARG A 128 -41.20 -8.99 -21.06
N ASP A 129 -41.60 -9.68 -20.00
CA ASP A 129 -41.06 -9.43 -18.66
C ASP A 129 -39.60 -9.91 -18.54
N VAL A 130 -39.25 -11.03 -19.18
CA VAL A 130 -37.86 -11.54 -19.27
C VAL A 130 -36.96 -10.59 -20.07
N VAL A 131 -37.41 -10.12 -21.25
CA VAL A 131 -36.66 -9.16 -22.06
C VAL A 131 -36.49 -7.83 -21.34
N ARG A 132 -37.51 -7.39 -20.60
CA ARG A 132 -37.45 -6.17 -19.80
C ARG A 132 -36.42 -6.28 -18.67
N ALA A 133 -36.42 -7.38 -17.92
CA ALA A 133 -35.44 -7.61 -16.84
C ALA A 133 -33.99 -7.64 -17.38
N TYR A 134 -33.78 -8.28 -18.54
CA TYR A 134 -32.50 -8.25 -19.26
C TYR A 134 -32.08 -6.82 -19.65
N GLN A 135 -32.98 -6.06 -20.27
CA GLN A 135 -32.69 -4.69 -20.71
C GLN A 135 -32.42 -3.74 -19.53
N GLU A 136 -33.16 -3.85 -18.43
CA GLU A 136 -32.96 -3.06 -17.22
C GLU A 136 -31.60 -3.36 -16.56
N SER A 137 -31.22 -4.65 -16.51
CA SER A 137 -29.90 -5.07 -16.01
C SER A 137 -28.76 -4.51 -16.89
N CYS A 138 -28.84 -4.69 -18.21
CA CYS A 138 -27.84 -4.17 -19.13
C CYS A 138 -27.75 -2.64 -19.08
N THR A 139 -28.90 -1.94 -19.03
CA THR A 139 -28.95 -0.47 -18.98
C THR A 139 -28.26 0.07 -17.74
N THR A 140 -28.45 -0.58 -16.59
CA THR A 140 -27.80 -0.19 -15.33
C THR A 140 -26.28 -0.25 -15.45
N VAL A 141 -25.75 -1.33 -16.04
CA VAL A 141 -24.31 -1.51 -16.25
C VAL A 141 -23.78 -0.52 -17.30
N ILE A 142 -24.48 -0.35 -18.43
CA ILE A 142 -24.09 0.56 -19.51
C ILE A 142 -23.99 2.00 -19.01
N GLN A 143 -24.96 2.46 -18.20
CA GLN A 143 -24.96 3.80 -17.63
C GLN A 143 -23.83 4.02 -16.61
N ARG A 144 -23.46 3.01 -15.84
CA ARG A 144 -22.34 3.07 -14.87
C ARG A 144 -21.00 3.39 -15.55
N TYR A 145 -20.80 2.88 -16.77
CA TYR A 145 -19.62 3.18 -17.58
C TYR A 145 -19.85 4.31 -18.61
N GLU A 146 -20.90 5.11 -18.42
CA GLU A 146 -21.30 6.23 -19.29
C GLU A 146 -21.41 5.85 -20.78
N GLY A 147 -21.80 4.62 -21.09
CA GLY A 147 -22.16 4.21 -22.44
C GLY A 147 -23.50 4.81 -22.86
N HIS A 148 -23.58 5.32 -24.09
CA HIS A 148 -24.82 5.87 -24.64
C HIS A 148 -25.58 4.81 -25.42
N ILE A 149 -26.77 4.41 -24.95
CA ILE A 149 -27.65 3.47 -25.68
C ILE A 149 -28.26 4.21 -26.86
N ALA A 150 -27.77 3.91 -28.05
CA ALA A 150 -28.20 4.55 -29.29
C ALA A 150 -29.51 3.94 -29.82
N GLN A 151 -29.68 2.62 -29.71
CA GLN A 151 -30.87 1.93 -30.21
C GLN A 151 -31.18 0.65 -29.43
N HIS A 152 -32.47 0.39 -29.25
CA HIS A 152 -33.00 -0.90 -28.79
C HIS A 152 -33.48 -1.69 -30.02
N LEU A 153 -32.83 -2.82 -30.30
CA LEU A 153 -33.06 -3.67 -31.47
C LEU A 153 -33.77 -4.96 -31.04
N GLY A 154 -34.97 -4.82 -30.48
CA GLY A 154 -35.68 -5.96 -29.89
C GLY A 154 -34.96 -6.47 -28.64
N ASP A 155 -34.31 -7.62 -28.74
CA ASP A 155 -33.48 -8.25 -27.72
C ASP A 155 -32.00 -7.81 -27.76
N GLY A 156 -31.62 -7.02 -28.77
CA GLY A 156 -30.29 -6.42 -28.91
C GLY A 156 -30.21 -4.97 -28.44
N LEU A 157 -29.03 -4.54 -27.97
CA LEU A 157 -28.68 -3.17 -27.61
C LEU A 157 -27.50 -2.68 -28.44
N LEU A 158 -27.64 -1.49 -29.02
CA LEU A 158 -26.56 -0.77 -29.68
C LEU A 158 -26.08 0.37 -28.78
N VAL A 159 -24.80 0.35 -28.42
CA VAL A 159 -24.21 1.27 -27.45
C VAL A 159 -22.98 1.94 -28.03
N TYR A 160 -22.87 3.26 -27.81
CA TYR A 160 -21.73 4.07 -28.19
C TYR A 160 -20.96 4.54 -26.97
N PHE A 161 -19.64 4.33 -26.99
CA PHE A 161 -18.69 4.95 -26.08
C PHE A 161 -17.91 6.01 -26.86
N GLY A 162 -17.76 7.19 -26.27
CA GLY A 162 -17.25 8.40 -26.92
C GLY A 162 -18.32 9.37 -27.43
N TYR A 163 -19.58 9.16 -27.04
CA TYR A 163 -20.72 10.02 -27.36
C TYR A 163 -21.67 10.15 -26.15
N PRO A 164 -22.19 11.34 -25.81
CA PRO A 164 -21.93 12.64 -26.44
C PRO A 164 -20.52 13.20 -26.14
N ALA A 165 -19.91 12.79 -25.03
CA ALA A 165 -18.54 13.17 -24.64
C ALA A 165 -17.53 12.03 -24.93
N ALA A 166 -16.33 12.41 -25.37
CA ALA A 166 -15.24 11.48 -25.65
C ALA A 166 -14.30 11.30 -24.45
N HIS A 167 -13.85 10.07 -24.21
CA HIS A 167 -12.88 9.72 -23.18
C HIS A 167 -11.70 8.96 -23.81
N GLU A 168 -10.51 9.07 -23.23
CA GLU A 168 -9.33 8.37 -23.74
C GLU A 168 -9.43 6.85 -23.59
N ASP A 169 -10.25 6.38 -22.65
CA ASP A 169 -10.45 4.99 -22.28
C ASP A 169 -11.78 4.39 -22.81
N ASP A 170 -12.45 5.02 -23.78
CA ASP A 170 -13.76 4.56 -24.31
C ASP A 170 -13.75 3.09 -24.78
N ALA A 171 -12.64 2.61 -25.33
CA ALA A 171 -12.48 1.20 -25.72
C ALA A 171 -12.42 0.26 -24.50
N GLN A 172 -11.74 0.67 -23.43
CA GLN A 172 -11.66 -0.07 -22.18
C GLN A 172 -13.03 -0.11 -21.48
N ARG A 173 -13.73 1.01 -21.43
CA ARG A 173 -15.07 1.12 -20.82
C ARG A 173 -16.06 0.19 -21.50
N ALA A 174 -16.03 0.10 -22.83
CA ALA A 174 -16.86 -0.83 -23.60
C ALA A 174 -16.59 -2.30 -23.22
N VAL A 175 -15.31 -2.69 -23.09
CA VAL A 175 -14.94 -4.06 -22.71
C VAL A 175 -15.32 -4.36 -21.26
N CYS A 176 -15.08 -3.44 -20.31
CA CYS A 176 -15.52 -3.59 -18.91
C CYS A 176 -17.04 -3.74 -18.82
N THR A 177 -17.79 -2.87 -19.50
CA THR A 177 -19.25 -2.94 -19.58
C THR A 177 -19.70 -4.31 -20.06
N SER A 178 -19.05 -4.84 -21.09
CA SER A 178 -19.39 -6.13 -21.68
C SER A 178 -19.19 -7.30 -20.72
N LEU A 179 -18.07 -7.30 -19.98
CA LEU A 179 -17.79 -8.33 -18.97
C LEU A 179 -18.75 -8.25 -17.79
N GLU A 180 -19.07 -7.03 -17.32
CA GLU A 180 -20.00 -6.82 -16.21
C GLU A 180 -21.45 -7.13 -16.61
N ILE A 181 -21.85 -6.94 -17.87
CA ILE A 181 -23.15 -7.42 -18.37
C ILE A 181 -23.26 -8.94 -18.25
N ILE A 182 -22.21 -9.68 -18.65
CA ILE A 182 -22.19 -11.14 -18.53
C ILE A 182 -22.32 -11.56 -17.06
N GLU A 183 -21.59 -10.91 -16.16
CA GLU A 183 -21.67 -11.16 -14.71
C GLU A 183 -23.04 -10.80 -14.13
N ALA A 184 -23.63 -9.67 -14.51
CA ALA A 184 -24.94 -9.25 -14.04
C ALA A 184 -26.04 -10.24 -14.45
N LEU A 185 -25.94 -10.84 -15.65
CA LEU A 185 -26.87 -11.89 -16.09
C LEU A 185 -26.69 -13.19 -15.33
N GLN A 186 -25.45 -13.57 -14.98
CA GLN A 186 -25.22 -14.73 -14.10
C GLN A 186 -25.91 -14.57 -12.74
N HIS A 187 -25.95 -13.36 -12.19
CA HIS A 187 -26.67 -13.05 -10.94
C HIS A 187 -28.19 -12.97 -11.13
N LEU A 188 -28.67 -12.59 -12.31
CA LEU A 188 -30.10 -12.50 -12.62
C LEU A 188 -30.72 -13.88 -12.90
N ASN A 189 -29.97 -14.79 -13.52
CA ASN A 189 -30.44 -16.11 -13.96
C ASN A 189 -31.11 -16.98 -12.88
N PRO A 190 -30.65 -17.03 -11.62
CA PRO A 190 -31.33 -17.77 -10.55
C PRO A 190 -32.75 -17.28 -10.24
N HIS A 191 -33.09 -16.05 -10.64
CA HIS A 191 -34.38 -15.42 -10.39
C HIS A 191 -35.32 -15.45 -11.60
N LEU A 192 -34.87 -16.03 -12.71
CA LEU A 192 -35.63 -16.14 -13.95
C LEU A 192 -36.05 -17.60 -14.22
N PRO A 193 -37.18 -17.80 -14.92
CA PRO A 193 -37.65 -19.15 -15.29
C PRO A 193 -36.72 -19.85 -16.29
N HIS A 194 -35.92 -19.08 -17.05
CA HIS A 194 -34.94 -19.58 -18.01
C HIS A 194 -33.62 -18.84 -17.86
N SER A 195 -32.51 -19.56 -18.01
CA SER A 195 -31.18 -18.96 -18.03
C SER A 195 -31.00 -18.15 -19.32
N LEU A 196 -30.70 -16.87 -19.15
CA LEU A 196 -30.33 -15.96 -20.23
C LEU A 196 -28.82 -16.02 -20.47
N GLN A 197 -28.44 -15.87 -21.73
CA GLN A 197 -27.06 -15.76 -22.16
C GLN A 197 -26.93 -14.66 -23.20
N VAL A 198 -25.76 -14.04 -23.30
CA VAL A 198 -25.55 -12.87 -24.13
C VAL A 198 -24.35 -13.03 -25.06
N ARG A 199 -24.39 -12.39 -26.22
CA ARG A 199 -23.25 -12.28 -27.15
C ARG A 199 -22.91 -10.82 -27.35
N ILE A 200 -21.62 -10.50 -27.25
CA ILE A 200 -21.17 -9.11 -27.31
C ILE A 200 -20.05 -8.95 -28.34
N GLY A 201 -20.20 -7.94 -29.21
CA GLY A 201 -19.24 -7.57 -30.24
C GLY A 201 -18.84 -6.11 -30.14
N ILE A 202 -17.55 -5.81 -30.19
CA ILE A 202 -17.03 -4.44 -30.03
C ILE A 202 -16.04 -4.10 -31.14
N HIS A 203 -16.22 -2.92 -31.74
CA HIS A 203 -15.24 -2.36 -32.66
C HIS A 203 -15.10 -0.84 -32.47
N THR A 204 -13.86 -0.37 -32.58
CA THR A 204 -13.50 1.05 -32.48
C THR A 204 -13.04 1.55 -33.84
N GLY A 205 -13.69 2.61 -34.34
CA GLY A 205 -13.43 3.14 -35.67
C GLY A 205 -14.06 4.51 -35.92
N LEU A 206 -13.73 5.11 -37.06
CA LEU A 206 -14.26 6.42 -37.46
C LEU A 206 -15.70 6.29 -37.96
N VAL A 207 -16.58 7.18 -37.50
CA VAL A 207 -17.99 7.25 -37.90
C VAL A 207 -18.43 8.69 -38.08
N VAL A 208 -19.51 8.90 -38.84
CA VAL A 208 -20.24 10.17 -38.90
C VAL A 208 -21.50 10.04 -38.05
N VAL A 209 -21.58 10.79 -36.95
CA VAL A 209 -22.73 10.76 -36.04
C VAL A 209 -23.72 11.84 -36.44
N GLY A 210 -24.98 11.47 -36.70
CA GLY A 210 -26.03 12.43 -37.05
C GLY A 210 -27.39 12.03 -36.46
N GLU A 211 -28.22 13.02 -36.17
CA GLU A 211 -29.62 12.79 -35.81
C GLU A 211 -30.43 12.51 -37.09
N ILE A 212 -31.00 11.32 -37.21
CA ILE A 212 -31.87 10.94 -38.34
C ILE A 212 -33.14 10.32 -37.77
N GLY A 213 -34.27 11.00 -37.95
CA GLY A 213 -35.58 10.56 -37.48
C GLY A 213 -36.68 11.60 -37.74
N SER A 214 -37.94 11.16 -37.80
CA SER A 214 -39.08 12.09 -37.87
C SER A 214 -39.35 12.72 -36.50
N SER A 215 -40.17 13.78 -36.47
CA SER A 215 -40.42 14.68 -35.32
C SER A 215 -40.87 14.02 -33.99
N THR A 216 -41.03 12.70 -33.94
CA THR A 216 -41.51 11.94 -32.77
C THR A 216 -40.52 10.93 -32.18
N LYS A 217 -39.41 10.57 -32.87
CA LYS A 217 -38.29 9.80 -32.31
C LYS A 217 -36.97 10.29 -32.92
N ARG A 218 -36.12 10.95 -32.12
CA ARG A 218 -34.76 11.33 -32.51
C ARG A 218 -33.81 10.21 -32.11
N GLU A 219 -33.35 9.42 -33.08
CA GLU A 219 -32.32 8.40 -32.87
C GLU A 219 -30.99 8.94 -33.42
N VAL A 220 -29.93 8.76 -32.65
CA VAL A 220 -28.58 9.17 -33.05
C VAL A 220 -27.94 7.99 -33.79
N LEU A 221 -27.72 8.13 -35.09
CA LEU A 221 -27.13 7.09 -35.91
C LEU A 221 -25.66 7.40 -36.19
N ALA A 222 -24.80 6.41 -35.95
CA ALA A 222 -23.43 6.41 -36.43
C ALA A 222 -23.40 5.79 -37.84
N LEU A 223 -23.05 6.58 -38.85
CA LEU A 223 -22.87 6.12 -40.22
C LEU A 223 -21.40 5.80 -40.47
N GLY A 224 -21.11 4.57 -40.90
CA GLY A 224 -19.76 4.09 -41.20
C GLY A 224 -19.67 2.57 -41.21
N GLU A 225 -18.48 2.04 -41.48
CA GLU A 225 -18.22 0.59 -41.40
C GLU A 225 -18.23 0.09 -39.94
N THR A 226 -18.04 0.99 -38.97
CA THR A 226 -17.82 0.65 -37.57
C THR A 226 -18.98 -0.10 -36.91
N PRO A 227 -20.25 0.36 -36.98
CA PRO A 227 -21.37 -0.37 -36.38
C PRO A 227 -21.64 -1.71 -37.10
N ASN A 228 -21.45 -1.74 -38.43
CA ASN A 228 -21.60 -2.97 -39.20
C ASN A 228 -20.58 -4.02 -38.76
N LEU A 229 -19.32 -3.63 -38.53
CA LEU A 229 -18.30 -4.55 -38.06
C LEU A 229 -18.56 -5.03 -36.63
N ALA A 230 -18.95 -4.13 -35.70
CA ALA A 230 -19.31 -4.50 -34.34
C ALA A 230 -20.46 -5.54 -34.29
N ALA A 231 -21.49 -5.36 -35.12
CA ALA A 231 -22.58 -6.33 -35.24
C ALA A 231 -22.11 -7.69 -35.79
N ARG A 232 -21.17 -7.71 -36.73
CA ARG A 232 -20.58 -8.98 -37.24
C ARG A 232 -19.75 -9.69 -36.18
N LEU A 233 -18.99 -8.95 -35.37
CA LEU A 233 -18.22 -9.51 -34.26
C LEU A 233 -19.13 -10.11 -33.20
N GLN A 234 -20.27 -9.48 -32.90
CA GLN A 234 -21.28 -10.05 -32.00
C GLN A 234 -21.80 -11.39 -32.53
N GLY A 235 -22.08 -11.49 -33.83
CA GLY A 235 -22.51 -12.74 -34.45
C GLY A 235 -21.48 -13.87 -34.42
N LEU A 236 -20.19 -13.55 -34.25
CA LEU A 236 -19.09 -14.51 -34.08
C LEU A 236 -18.88 -14.91 -32.61
N ALA A 237 -19.45 -14.18 -31.65
CA ALA A 237 -19.28 -14.46 -30.23
C ALA A 237 -20.03 -15.74 -29.85
N GLU A 238 -19.37 -16.62 -29.09
CA GLU A 238 -20.03 -17.72 -28.41
C GLU A 238 -20.90 -17.16 -27.25
N PRO A 239 -21.91 -17.90 -26.75
CA PRO A 239 -22.70 -17.48 -25.60
C PRO A 239 -21.82 -17.11 -24.39
N ASP A 240 -22.14 -15.97 -23.76
CA ASP A 240 -21.43 -15.37 -22.63
C ASP A 240 -19.97 -15.01 -22.92
N THR A 241 -19.71 -14.51 -24.13
CA THR A 241 -18.37 -14.08 -24.55
C THR A 241 -18.38 -12.73 -25.27
N VAL A 242 -17.21 -12.08 -25.22
CA VAL A 242 -16.97 -10.79 -25.88
C VAL A 242 -15.94 -10.98 -26.99
N VAL A 243 -16.30 -10.56 -28.20
CA VAL A 243 -15.40 -10.58 -29.36
C VAL A 243 -15.09 -9.15 -29.79
N ILE A 244 -13.81 -8.85 -29.96
CA ILE A 244 -13.30 -7.52 -30.31
C ILE A 244 -12.52 -7.58 -31.63
N SER A 245 -12.53 -6.46 -32.36
CA SER A 245 -11.67 -6.28 -33.54
C SER A 245 -10.19 -6.12 -33.16
N GLU A 246 -9.29 -6.28 -34.12
CA GLU A 246 -7.87 -5.93 -33.96
C GLU A 246 -7.64 -4.47 -33.53
N ALA A 247 -8.36 -3.51 -34.14
CA ALA A 247 -8.26 -2.10 -33.77
C ALA A 247 -8.62 -1.86 -32.29
N THR A 248 -9.69 -2.49 -31.79
CA THR A 248 -10.06 -2.43 -30.37
C THR A 248 -9.04 -3.17 -29.50
N SER A 249 -8.54 -4.32 -29.94
CA SER A 249 -7.51 -5.09 -29.22
C SER A 249 -6.23 -4.30 -29.00
N HIS A 250 -5.81 -3.46 -29.95
CA HIS A 250 -4.67 -2.57 -29.78
C HIS A 250 -4.91 -1.49 -28.72
N LEU A 251 -6.13 -0.95 -28.66
CA LEU A 251 -6.49 0.10 -27.71
C LEU A 251 -6.64 -0.42 -26.27
N VAL A 252 -6.98 -1.70 -26.11
CA VAL A 252 -7.17 -2.34 -24.79
C VAL A 252 -6.05 -3.31 -24.44
N HIS A 253 -4.95 -3.30 -25.21
CA HIS A 253 -3.80 -4.16 -24.99
C HIS A 253 -3.19 -3.91 -23.60
N GLY A 254 -2.89 -4.99 -22.86
CA GLY A 254 -2.37 -4.92 -21.49
C GLY A 254 -3.42 -4.67 -20.40
N TRP A 255 -4.69 -4.39 -20.77
CA TRP A 255 -5.80 -4.27 -19.83
C TRP A 255 -6.61 -5.56 -19.68
N PHE A 256 -6.73 -6.32 -20.78
CA PHE A 256 -7.50 -7.56 -20.84
C PHE A 256 -6.70 -8.68 -21.48
N ASP A 257 -6.92 -9.90 -21.02
CA ASP A 257 -6.37 -11.08 -21.65
C ASP A 257 -7.19 -11.40 -22.91
N CYS A 258 -6.58 -11.22 -24.08
CA CYS A 258 -7.22 -11.44 -25.37
C CYS A 258 -6.62 -12.66 -26.07
N ARG A 259 -7.47 -13.58 -26.52
CA ARG A 259 -7.07 -14.72 -27.35
C ARG A 259 -7.39 -14.43 -28.81
N ALA A 260 -6.37 -14.44 -29.67
CA ALA A 260 -6.58 -14.36 -31.12
C ALA A 260 -7.38 -15.56 -31.62
N LEU A 261 -8.38 -15.29 -32.46
CA LEU A 261 -9.13 -16.30 -33.21
C LEU A 261 -8.61 -16.32 -34.65
N ALA A 262 -8.92 -17.40 -35.39
CA ALA A 262 -8.56 -17.48 -36.81
C ALA A 262 -9.22 -16.33 -37.59
N ALA A 263 -8.50 -15.74 -38.54
CA ALA A 263 -9.00 -14.65 -39.38
C ALA A 263 -10.31 -15.07 -40.06
N GLN A 264 -11.33 -14.22 -39.96
CA GLN A 264 -12.69 -14.52 -40.44
C GLN A 264 -12.98 -13.73 -41.72
N GLU A 265 -13.52 -14.42 -42.73
CA GLU A 265 -14.11 -13.75 -43.90
C GLU A 265 -15.51 -13.24 -43.54
N LEU A 266 -15.62 -11.93 -43.30
CA LEU A 266 -16.89 -11.29 -42.95
C LEU A 266 -17.59 -10.74 -44.19
N LYS A 267 -18.87 -11.09 -44.37
CA LYS A 267 -19.69 -10.61 -45.48
C LYS A 267 -19.72 -9.07 -45.52
N GLY A 268 -19.22 -8.50 -46.62
CA GLY A 268 -19.13 -7.05 -46.83
C GLY A 268 -17.73 -6.46 -46.67
N PHE A 269 -16.73 -7.25 -46.27
CA PHE A 269 -15.34 -6.85 -46.15
C PHE A 269 -14.48 -7.67 -47.14
N SER A 270 -13.57 -7.00 -47.87
CA SER A 270 -12.75 -7.61 -48.92
C SER A 270 -11.50 -8.32 -48.40
N THR A 271 -11.14 -8.12 -47.12
CA THR A 271 -9.98 -8.73 -46.46
C THR A 271 -10.43 -9.51 -45.22
N PRO A 272 -9.84 -10.69 -44.93
CA PRO A 272 -10.08 -11.40 -43.68
C PRO A 272 -9.78 -10.49 -42.48
N VAL A 273 -10.69 -10.45 -41.51
CA VAL A 273 -10.55 -9.62 -40.31
C VAL A 273 -10.01 -10.47 -39.17
N THR A 274 -8.90 -10.02 -38.57
CA THR A 274 -8.37 -10.61 -37.34
C THR A 274 -9.26 -10.21 -36.17
N VAL A 275 -9.74 -11.20 -35.41
CA VAL A 275 -10.65 -10.99 -34.29
C VAL A 275 -10.11 -11.66 -33.03
N TYR A 276 -10.43 -11.09 -31.88
CA TYR A 276 -9.92 -11.54 -30.60
C TYR A 276 -11.09 -11.79 -29.66
N ARG A 277 -11.02 -12.88 -28.89
CA ARG A 277 -11.93 -13.12 -27.77
C ARG A 277 -11.33 -12.55 -26.49
N VAL A 278 -12.08 -11.75 -25.76
CA VAL A 278 -11.70 -11.29 -24.43
C VAL A 278 -11.97 -12.42 -23.44
N LEU A 279 -10.97 -12.82 -22.67
CA LEU A 279 -11.06 -13.87 -21.66
C LEU A 279 -11.40 -13.32 -20.28
N GLY A 280 -11.03 -12.07 -20.02
CA GLY A 280 -11.29 -11.36 -18.75
C GLY A 280 -10.37 -10.16 -18.60
N ALA A 281 -10.56 -9.39 -17.53
CA ALA A 281 -9.58 -8.39 -17.12
C ALA A 281 -8.23 -9.09 -16.87
N SER A 282 -7.15 -8.53 -17.41
CA SER A 282 -5.81 -9.06 -17.14
C SER A 282 -5.56 -8.85 -15.66
N GLY A 283 -5.59 -9.93 -14.87
CA GLY A 283 -5.58 -9.84 -13.41
C GLY A 283 -4.28 -9.31 -12.80
N VAL A 284 -3.31 -8.86 -13.61
CA VAL A 284 -1.92 -8.69 -13.16
C VAL A 284 -1.12 -7.65 -13.95
N GLN A 285 -1.66 -6.48 -14.32
CA GLN A 285 -0.80 -5.39 -14.79
C GLN A 285 -1.18 -4.06 -14.15
N SER A 286 -0.36 -3.62 -13.19
CA SER A 286 -0.33 -2.21 -12.78
C SER A 286 -0.14 -1.36 -14.04
N ARG A 287 -0.81 -0.20 -14.16
CA ARG A 287 -0.49 0.82 -15.19
C ARG A 287 1.02 1.14 -15.26
N PHE A 288 1.80 0.84 -14.23
CA PHE A 288 3.26 0.87 -14.30
C PHE A 288 3.83 -0.06 -15.40
N GLU A 289 3.32 -1.29 -15.55
CA GLU A 289 3.72 -2.24 -16.59
C GLU A 289 3.22 -1.82 -17.98
N VAL A 290 2.06 -1.16 -18.06
CA VAL A 290 1.54 -0.58 -19.32
C VAL A 290 2.32 0.68 -19.72
N ALA A 291 2.72 1.53 -18.75
CA ALA A 291 3.62 2.65 -18.98
C ALA A 291 5.06 2.20 -19.28
N VAL A 292 5.47 1.03 -18.75
CA VAL A 292 6.72 0.36 -19.16
C VAL A 292 6.65 -0.03 -20.65
N GLN A 293 5.48 -0.51 -21.11
CA GLN A 293 5.22 -0.83 -22.52
C GLN A 293 5.06 0.40 -23.42
N ALA A 294 4.72 1.57 -22.88
CA ALA A 294 4.69 2.85 -23.60
C ALA A 294 6.10 3.38 -23.96
N GLY A 295 7.16 2.66 -23.56
CA GLY A 295 8.55 2.94 -23.92
C GLY A 295 9.28 3.66 -22.79
N LEU A 296 9.88 2.89 -21.87
CA LEU A 296 10.84 3.46 -20.94
C LEU A 296 12.08 3.96 -21.68
N THR A 297 12.68 5.02 -21.16
CA THR A 297 13.99 5.50 -21.61
C THR A 297 15.02 4.35 -21.53
N PRO A 298 15.97 4.26 -22.48
CA PRO A 298 16.99 3.21 -22.46
C PRO A 298 17.72 3.15 -21.11
N LEU A 299 18.01 1.95 -20.61
CA LEU A 299 18.82 1.78 -19.40
C LEU A 299 20.25 2.24 -19.70
N VAL A 300 20.70 3.30 -19.03
CA VAL A 300 22.04 3.86 -19.25
C VAL A 300 23.00 3.48 -18.12
N GLY A 301 24.18 2.97 -18.48
CA GLY A 301 25.32 2.88 -17.58
C GLY A 301 25.22 1.81 -16.50
N ARG A 302 24.43 0.77 -16.74
CA ARG A 302 24.15 -0.32 -15.78
C ARG A 302 24.44 -1.72 -16.34
N ASP A 303 25.31 -1.80 -17.34
CA ASP A 303 25.59 -3.05 -18.06
C ASP A 303 26.22 -4.12 -17.15
N LEU A 304 27.08 -3.71 -16.21
CA LEU A 304 27.73 -4.63 -15.26
C LEU A 304 26.71 -5.19 -14.27
N GLU A 305 25.88 -4.33 -13.70
CA GLU A 305 24.86 -4.71 -12.72
C GLU A 305 23.79 -5.61 -13.35
N LEU A 306 23.34 -5.26 -14.57
CA LEU A 306 22.40 -6.09 -15.32
C LEU A 306 23.04 -7.41 -15.78
N GLY A 307 24.32 -7.40 -16.14
CA GLY A 307 25.08 -8.59 -16.47
C GLY A 307 25.13 -9.58 -15.30
N LEU A 308 25.44 -9.12 -14.09
CA LEU A 308 25.43 -9.94 -12.88
C LEU A 308 24.03 -10.51 -12.60
N LEU A 309 22.99 -9.68 -12.71
CA LEU A 309 21.61 -10.12 -12.51
C LEU A 309 21.20 -11.24 -13.50
N ARG A 310 21.60 -11.11 -14.77
CA ARG A 310 21.37 -12.14 -15.79
C ARG A 310 22.17 -13.41 -15.53
N GLU A 311 23.41 -13.30 -15.05
CA GLU A 311 24.23 -14.45 -14.67
C GLU A 311 23.59 -15.22 -13.50
N ARG A 312 23.14 -14.51 -12.47
CA ARG A 312 22.46 -15.10 -11.31
C ARG A 312 21.12 -15.73 -11.70
N TRP A 313 20.40 -15.12 -12.64
CA TRP A 313 19.19 -15.70 -13.22
C TRP A 313 19.47 -17.03 -13.94
N ALA A 314 20.50 -17.09 -14.78
CA ALA A 314 20.88 -18.32 -15.48
C ALA A 314 21.23 -19.45 -14.50
N GLN A 315 22.01 -19.16 -13.45
CA GLN A 315 22.33 -20.13 -12.38
C GLN A 315 21.07 -20.63 -11.67
N ALA A 316 20.15 -19.73 -11.35
CA ALA A 316 18.88 -20.09 -10.73
C ALA A 316 18.02 -20.98 -11.64
N GLN A 317 18.02 -20.77 -12.96
CA GLN A 317 17.28 -21.63 -13.90
C GLN A 317 17.80 -23.07 -13.90
N ASP A 318 19.12 -23.23 -13.75
CA ASP A 318 19.83 -24.52 -13.67
C ASP A 318 19.70 -25.20 -12.29
N GLY A 319 18.96 -24.60 -11.35
CA GLY A 319 18.70 -25.15 -10.02
C GLY A 319 19.67 -24.73 -8.92
N ALA A 320 20.64 -23.86 -9.24
CA ALA A 320 21.51 -23.22 -8.26
C ALA A 320 20.93 -21.87 -7.85
N GLY A 321 19.94 -21.88 -6.97
CA GLY A 321 19.19 -20.68 -6.60
C GLY A 321 20.07 -19.56 -6.04
N GLN A 322 19.72 -18.33 -6.39
CA GLN A 322 20.52 -17.14 -6.13
C GLN A 322 19.69 -16.07 -5.42
N VAL A 323 20.38 -15.22 -4.67
CA VAL A 323 19.80 -14.07 -3.99
C VAL A 323 20.67 -12.85 -4.32
N VAL A 324 20.03 -11.75 -4.70
CA VAL A 324 20.71 -10.48 -4.95
C VAL A 324 20.06 -9.38 -4.13
N LEU A 325 20.83 -8.76 -3.23
CA LEU A 325 20.40 -7.56 -2.50
C LEU A 325 20.92 -6.31 -3.20
N LEU A 326 20.02 -5.62 -3.87
CA LEU A 326 20.21 -4.32 -4.51
C LEU A 326 20.05 -3.20 -3.49
N SER A 327 21.15 -2.56 -3.13
CA SER A 327 21.19 -1.43 -2.22
C SER A 327 21.51 -0.13 -2.98
N GLY A 328 20.86 0.97 -2.60
CA GLY A 328 21.19 2.28 -3.15
C GLY A 328 20.15 3.34 -2.81
N GLU A 329 20.49 4.60 -3.09
CA GLU A 329 19.65 5.75 -2.78
C GLU A 329 18.29 5.70 -3.51
N PRO A 330 17.25 6.40 -3.00
CA PRO A 330 16.00 6.60 -3.74
C PRO A 330 16.26 7.18 -5.14
N GLY A 331 15.60 6.65 -6.18
CA GLY A 331 15.75 7.13 -7.56
C GLY A 331 17.03 6.70 -8.29
N ILE A 332 17.92 5.92 -7.66
CA ILE A 332 19.20 5.49 -8.25
C ILE A 332 19.08 4.46 -9.40
N GLY A 333 17.89 3.90 -9.59
CA GLY A 333 17.60 2.92 -10.65
C GLY A 333 17.39 1.47 -10.20
N LYS A 334 17.23 1.19 -8.89
CA LYS A 334 16.95 -0.17 -8.36
C LYS A 334 15.78 -0.85 -9.07
N SER A 335 14.60 -0.24 -9.04
CA SER A 335 13.41 -0.80 -9.68
C SER A 335 13.54 -0.87 -11.21
N ARG A 336 14.33 0.02 -11.85
CA ARG A 336 14.58 -0.05 -13.30
C ARG A 336 15.36 -1.32 -13.65
N LEU A 337 16.39 -1.68 -12.87
CA LEU A 337 17.15 -2.92 -13.05
C LEU A 337 16.28 -4.17 -12.85
N VAL A 338 15.43 -4.16 -11.81
CA VAL A 338 14.44 -5.22 -11.56
C VAL A 338 13.51 -5.40 -12.76
N GLN A 339 13.03 -4.30 -13.37
CA GLN A 339 12.18 -4.35 -14.55
C GLN A 339 12.91 -4.83 -15.81
N GLU A 340 14.15 -4.41 -16.03
CA GLU A 340 14.96 -4.87 -17.17
C GLU A 340 15.22 -6.38 -17.10
N LEU A 341 15.48 -6.90 -15.90
CA LEU A 341 15.56 -8.34 -15.70
C LEU A 341 14.20 -9.03 -15.89
N LYS A 342 13.11 -8.41 -15.44
CA LYS A 342 11.75 -8.95 -15.59
C LYS A 342 11.40 -9.23 -17.05
N HIS A 343 11.83 -8.41 -18.00
CA HIS A 343 11.64 -8.68 -19.44
C HIS A 343 12.31 -9.99 -19.87
N VAL A 344 13.56 -10.21 -19.48
CA VAL A 344 14.33 -11.44 -19.77
C VAL A 344 13.65 -12.66 -19.14
N VAL A 345 13.25 -12.54 -17.87
CA VAL A 345 12.56 -13.59 -17.10
C VAL A 345 11.21 -13.95 -17.73
N THR A 346 10.48 -12.95 -18.24
CA THR A 346 9.16 -13.14 -18.86
C THR A 346 9.27 -13.93 -20.17
N GLN A 347 10.29 -13.66 -20.98
CA GLN A 347 10.57 -14.43 -22.20
C GLN A 347 10.91 -15.90 -21.90
N ALA A 348 11.45 -16.18 -20.71
CA ALA A 348 11.78 -17.53 -20.26
C ALA A 348 10.58 -18.29 -19.63
N GLY A 349 9.39 -17.68 -19.55
CA GLY A 349 8.19 -18.34 -19.00
C GLY A 349 8.23 -18.63 -17.50
N ALA A 350 9.06 -17.90 -16.74
CA ALA A 350 9.20 -18.09 -15.31
C ALA A 350 8.03 -17.53 -14.50
N VAL A 351 7.79 -18.10 -13.32
CA VAL A 351 6.83 -17.60 -12.34
C VAL A 351 7.40 -16.32 -11.71
N ARG A 352 6.61 -15.25 -11.70
CA ARG A 352 7.04 -13.93 -11.22
C ARG A 352 6.21 -13.55 -10.00
N ILE A 353 6.88 -13.22 -8.91
CA ILE A 353 6.23 -12.83 -7.67
C ILE A 353 6.83 -11.51 -7.18
N GLU A 354 5.98 -10.54 -6.86
CA GLU A 354 6.41 -9.23 -6.37
C GLU A 354 5.75 -8.93 -5.03
N TYR A 355 6.61 -8.72 -4.03
CA TYR A 355 6.30 -8.34 -2.66
C TYR A 355 6.75 -6.89 -2.45
N ARG A 356 5.87 -6.07 -1.87
CA ARG A 356 6.15 -4.64 -1.62
C ARG A 356 5.99 -4.33 -0.14
N CYS A 357 7.07 -3.92 0.49
CA CYS A 357 7.02 -3.42 1.87
C CYS A 357 6.45 -2.00 1.90
N SER A 358 5.85 -1.63 3.04
CA SER A 358 5.16 -0.34 3.20
C SER A 358 5.59 0.34 4.48
N SER A 359 5.89 1.63 4.41
CA SER A 359 6.28 2.45 5.57
C SER A 359 5.23 2.46 6.68
N TYR A 360 3.95 2.26 6.33
CA TYR A 360 2.82 2.23 7.26
C TYR A 360 2.64 0.86 7.94
N HIS A 361 3.18 -0.21 7.35
CA HIS A 361 2.96 -1.60 7.77
C HIS A 361 4.23 -2.27 8.30
N GLN A 362 5.22 -1.49 8.74
CA GLN A 362 6.49 -1.99 9.31
C GLN A 362 6.31 -2.86 10.57
N ASN A 363 5.13 -2.86 11.18
CA ASN A 363 4.80 -3.67 12.36
C ASN A 363 3.50 -4.49 12.14
N SER A 364 3.12 -4.69 10.88
CA SER A 364 1.98 -5.52 10.49
C SER A 364 2.54 -6.87 10.03
N ALA A 365 2.40 -7.89 10.87
CA ALA A 365 3.04 -9.18 10.66
C ALA A 365 2.67 -9.79 9.29
N PHE A 366 3.69 -10.16 8.51
CA PHE A 366 3.58 -10.77 7.18
C PHE A 366 2.84 -9.91 6.14
N TYR A 367 2.80 -8.58 6.30
CA TYR A 367 2.02 -7.70 5.41
C TYR A 367 2.22 -7.95 3.90
N PRO A 368 3.45 -7.91 3.34
CA PRO A 368 3.63 -8.10 1.90
C PRO A 368 3.22 -9.49 1.42
N LEU A 369 3.31 -10.50 2.28
CA LEU A 369 2.85 -11.86 2.00
C LEU A 369 1.33 -11.93 1.99
N ILE A 370 0.66 -11.33 2.97
CA ILE A 370 -0.81 -11.27 3.04
C ILE A 370 -1.36 -10.55 1.80
N GLU A 371 -0.82 -9.40 1.43
CA GLU A 371 -1.20 -8.67 0.21
C GLU A 371 -0.99 -9.50 -1.06
N HIS A 372 0.10 -10.27 -1.14
CA HIS A 372 0.31 -11.18 -2.25
C HIS A 372 -0.71 -12.32 -2.27
N LEU A 373 -0.98 -12.94 -1.13
CA LEU A 373 -1.94 -14.03 -1.01
C LEU A 373 -3.35 -13.58 -1.38
N GLN A 374 -3.81 -12.44 -0.87
CA GLN A 374 -5.13 -11.90 -1.22
C GLN A 374 -5.29 -11.67 -2.74
N ARG A 375 -4.21 -11.25 -3.41
CA ARG A 375 -4.18 -11.11 -4.89
C ARG A 375 -4.24 -12.46 -5.60
N VAL A 376 -3.42 -13.43 -5.18
CA VAL A 376 -3.40 -14.78 -5.78
C VAL A 376 -4.71 -15.54 -5.56
N LEU A 377 -5.37 -15.29 -4.44
CA LEU A 377 -6.67 -15.85 -4.10
C LEU A 377 -7.84 -15.10 -4.75
N HIS A 378 -7.59 -14.00 -5.45
CA HIS A 378 -8.60 -13.17 -6.09
C HIS A 378 -9.71 -12.71 -5.12
N PHE A 379 -9.31 -12.21 -3.94
CA PHE A 379 -10.26 -11.63 -2.99
C PHE A 379 -10.82 -10.31 -3.52
N THR A 380 -12.14 -10.16 -3.45
CA THR A 380 -12.86 -8.95 -3.83
C THR A 380 -13.55 -8.32 -2.63
N ALA A 381 -13.92 -7.03 -2.72
CA ALA A 381 -14.62 -6.32 -1.65
C ALA A 381 -16.02 -6.90 -1.35
N GLY A 382 -16.65 -7.58 -2.32
CA GLY A 382 -17.95 -8.21 -2.15
C GLY A 382 -17.91 -9.63 -1.56
N ASP A 383 -16.72 -10.23 -1.45
CA ASP A 383 -16.60 -11.61 -0.97
C ASP A 383 -16.94 -11.71 0.53
N THR A 384 -17.85 -12.62 0.86
CA THR A 384 -18.09 -13.00 2.25
C THR A 384 -16.88 -13.76 2.82
N PRO A 385 -16.74 -13.85 4.16
CA PRO A 385 -15.68 -14.66 4.76
C PRO A 385 -15.69 -16.12 4.28
N GLN A 386 -16.87 -16.68 4.00
CA GLN A 386 -17.06 -18.02 3.44
C GLN A 386 -16.53 -18.12 2.01
N ASP A 387 -16.80 -17.13 1.16
CA ASP A 387 -16.29 -17.10 -0.22
C ASP A 387 -14.76 -17.05 -0.24
N LYS A 388 -14.17 -16.21 0.61
CA LYS A 388 -12.71 -16.08 0.76
C LYS A 388 -12.08 -17.40 1.20
N LEU A 389 -12.74 -18.10 2.13
CA LEU A 389 -12.28 -19.39 2.61
C LEU A 389 -12.36 -20.46 1.51
N HIS A 390 -13.45 -20.49 0.74
CA HIS A 390 -13.60 -21.42 -0.37
C HIS A 390 -12.52 -21.20 -1.45
N LYS A 391 -12.22 -19.93 -1.79
CA LYS A 391 -11.13 -19.57 -2.71
C LYS A 391 -9.76 -20.04 -2.19
N LEU A 392 -9.52 -19.94 -0.88
CA LEU A 392 -8.31 -20.46 -0.24
C LEU A 392 -8.19 -21.98 -0.38
N GLU A 393 -9.25 -22.74 -0.06
CA GLU A 393 -9.28 -24.20 -0.17
C GLU A 393 -9.06 -24.66 -1.62
N GLN A 394 -9.79 -24.05 -2.57
CA GLN A 394 -9.64 -24.34 -3.99
C GLN A 394 -8.22 -24.10 -4.49
N THR A 395 -7.59 -23.02 -4.06
CA THR A 395 -6.21 -22.69 -4.47
C THR A 395 -5.21 -23.68 -3.88
N LEU A 396 -5.33 -23.97 -2.58
CA LEU A 396 -4.44 -24.90 -1.87
C LEU A 396 -4.59 -26.34 -2.37
N SER A 397 -5.74 -26.71 -2.94
CA SER A 397 -5.96 -28.04 -3.52
C SER A 397 -4.99 -28.40 -4.65
N ARG A 398 -4.40 -27.39 -5.29
CA ARG A 398 -3.40 -27.54 -6.35
C ARG A 398 -2.02 -27.89 -5.81
N TYR A 399 -1.79 -27.81 -4.50
CA TYR A 399 -0.50 -27.98 -3.85
C TYR A 399 -0.46 -29.22 -2.96
N ARG A 400 0.74 -29.73 -2.68
CA ARG A 400 0.94 -30.98 -1.93
C ARG A 400 0.85 -30.77 -0.41
N PHE A 401 -0.09 -29.95 0.06
CA PHE A 401 -0.26 -29.66 1.50
C PHE A 401 -1.20 -30.66 2.19
N PRO A 402 -0.97 -30.96 3.49
CA PRO A 402 -2.02 -31.50 4.34
C PRO A 402 -3.08 -30.40 4.54
N GLN A 403 -4.17 -30.45 3.77
CA GLN A 403 -5.20 -29.39 3.79
C GLN A 403 -5.84 -29.22 5.16
N SER A 404 -6.05 -30.32 5.90
CA SER A 404 -6.59 -30.33 7.27
C SER A 404 -5.80 -29.46 8.24
N ASP A 405 -4.50 -29.33 8.04
CA ASP A 405 -3.61 -28.53 8.88
C ASP A 405 -3.38 -27.16 8.28
N THR A 406 -3.22 -27.06 6.97
CA THR A 406 -2.71 -25.84 6.30
C THR A 406 -3.80 -24.79 6.08
N VAL A 407 -5.02 -25.21 5.73
CA VAL A 407 -6.14 -24.28 5.49
C VAL A 407 -6.45 -23.46 6.75
N PRO A 408 -6.62 -24.06 7.96
CA PRO A 408 -6.88 -23.28 9.17
C PRO A 408 -5.75 -22.30 9.54
N LEU A 409 -4.50 -22.67 9.26
CA LEU A 409 -3.33 -21.84 9.55
C LEU A 409 -3.28 -20.59 8.67
N LEU A 410 -3.56 -20.75 7.36
CA LEU A 410 -3.58 -19.64 6.40
C LEU A 410 -4.87 -18.82 6.50
N ALA A 411 -6.01 -19.43 6.84
CA ALA A 411 -7.23 -18.72 7.17
C ALA A 411 -7.01 -17.76 8.35
N ALA A 412 -6.38 -18.25 9.44
CA ALA A 412 -6.03 -17.40 10.58
C ALA A 412 -5.04 -16.27 10.21
N LEU A 413 -4.08 -16.52 9.31
CA LEU A 413 -3.16 -15.50 8.81
C LEU A 413 -3.90 -14.39 8.04
N LEU A 414 -4.92 -14.76 7.26
CA LEU A 414 -5.74 -13.87 6.45
C LEU A 414 -6.92 -13.24 7.21
N SER A 415 -6.98 -13.42 8.54
CA SER A 415 -8.09 -12.97 9.39
C SER A 415 -9.46 -13.52 8.96
N LEU A 416 -9.49 -14.76 8.48
CA LEU A 416 -10.71 -15.48 8.09
C LEU A 416 -11.19 -16.39 9.23
N PRO A 417 -12.51 -16.62 9.36
CA PRO A 417 -13.03 -17.60 10.30
C PRO A 417 -12.49 -19.01 9.97
N PRO A 418 -12.33 -19.88 10.97
CA PRO A 418 -11.91 -21.26 10.73
C PRO A 418 -12.96 -22.02 9.90
N PRO A 419 -12.55 -22.95 9.02
CA PRO A 419 -13.49 -23.76 8.26
C PRO A 419 -14.42 -24.58 9.16
N GLU A 420 -15.70 -24.66 8.79
CA GLU A 420 -16.69 -25.47 9.48
C GLU A 420 -16.24 -26.93 9.56
N GLY A 421 -16.27 -27.52 10.77
CA GLY A 421 -15.84 -28.90 10.99
C GLY A 421 -14.33 -29.13 11.05
N SER A 422 -13.50 -28.07 10.98
CA SER A 422 -12.06 -28.21 11.21
C SER A 422 -11.78 -28.75 12.61
N PRO A 423 -10.89 -29.74 12.77
CA PRO A 423 -10.46 -30.15 14.09
C PRO A 423 -9.81 -28.96 14.79
N SER A 424 -10.14 -28.72 16.06
CA SER A 424 -9.35 -27.80 16.88
C SER A 424 -7.93 -28.36 16.93
N LEU A 425 -7.02 -27.72 16.20
CA LEU A 425 -5.62 -28.12 16.21
C LEU A 425 -5.12 -27.90 17.65
N PRO A 426 -4.64 -28.94 18.36
CA PRO A 426 -4.16 -28.81 19.74
C PRO A 426 -2.75 -28.20 19.73
N LEU A 427 -2.61 -27.04 19.09
CA LEU A 427 -1.35 -26.33 18.90
C LEU A 427 -1.32 -25.11 19.79
N THR A 428 -0.17 -24.86 20.39
CA THR A 428 0.07 -23.55 21.02
C THR A 428 0.16 -22.47 19.92
N PRO A 429 -0.16 -21.20 20.22
CA PRO A 429 -0.02 -20.11 19.24
C PRO A 429 1.37 -20.04 18.59
N GLN A 430 2.42 -20.37 19.35
CA GLN A 430 3.80 -20.43 18.84
C GLN A 430 3.99 -21.58 17.83
N GLN A 431 3.46 -22.77 18.11
CA GLN A 431 3.49 -23.90 17.17
C GLN A 431 2.66 -23.59 15.92
N GLN A 432 1.52 -22.94 16.08
CA GLN A 432 0.70 -22.45 14.97
C GLN A 432 1.51 -21.48 14.09
N ARG A 433 2.15 -20.46 14.66
CA ARG A 433 3.02 -19.54 13.91
C ARG A 433 4.15 -20.28 13.17
N GLN A 434 4.83 -21.21 13.83
CA GLN A 434 5.90 -22.01 13.19
C GLN A 434 5.38 -22.83 12.01
N LYS A 435 4.22 -23.49 12.16
CA LYS A 435 3.59 -24.22 11.06
C LYS A 435 3.11 -23.28 9.95
N THR A 436 2.56 -22.10 10.26
CA THR A 436 2.18 -21.09 9.26
C THR A 436 3.40 -20.63 8.47
N LEU A 437 4.51 -20.31 9.14
CA LEU A 437 5.76 -19.93 8.50
C LEU A 437 6.27 -21.06 7.58
N ALA A 438 6.31 -22.29 8.08
CA ALA A 438 6.70 -23.45 7.29
C ALA A 438 5.80 -23.68 6.07
N ALA A 439 4.49 -23.46 6.21
CA ALA A 439 3.53 -23.57 5.11
C ALA A 439 3.77 -22.49 4.03
N LEU A 440 4.00 -21.24 4.43
CA LEU A 440 4.33 -20.15 3.50
C LEU A 440 5.63 -20.43 2.74
N VAL A 441 6.67 -20.87 3.44
CA VAL A 441 7.96 -21.20 2.81
C VAL A 441 7.76 -22.35 1.83
N ARG A 442 7.08 -23.41 2.27
CA ARG A 442 6.80 -24.56 1.41
C ARG A 442 5.98 -24.18 0.17
N TRP A 443 5.02 -23.28 0.27
CA TRP A 443 4.30 -22.76 -0.89
C TRP A 443 5.25 -22.17 -1.91
N LEU A 444 6.08 -21.21 -1.48
CA LEU A 444 7.01 -20.55 -2.39
C LEU A 444 8.00 -21.52 -3.05
N PHE A 445 8.48 -22.52 -2.30
CA PHE A 445 9.42 -23.51 -2.82
C PHE A 445 8.76 -24.57 -3.71
N GLU A 446 7.50 -24.94 -3.47
CA GLU A 446 6.76 -25.83 -4.36
C GLU A 446 6.51 -25.18 -5.73
N GLU A 447 6.35 -23.86 -5.78
CA GLU A 447 6.33 -23.13 -7.06
C GLU A 447 7.68 -23.22 -7.78
N ALA A 448 8.80 -23.14 -7.05
CA ALA A 448 10.15 -23.28 -7.62
C ALA A 448 10.48 -24.72 -8.08
N GLU A 449 9.80 -25.74 -7.56
CA GLU A 449 9.90 -27.11 -8.07
C GLU A 449 9.23 -27.26 -9.44
N ARG A 450 8.12 -26.54 -9.67
CA ARG A 450 7.31 -26.63 -10.91
C ARG A 450 7.94 -25.85 -12.05
N ALA A 451 8.41 -24.64 -11.77
CA ALA A 451 9.01 -23.75 -12.76
C ALA A 451 10.04 -22.83 -12.11
N PRO A 452 10.99 -22.25 -12.89
CA PRO A 452 11.87 -21.22 -12.37
C PRO A 452 11.06 -20.06 -11.79
N VAL A 453 11.40 -19.64 -10.56
CA VAL A 453 10.74 -18.55 -9.85
C VAL A 453 11.66 -17.34 -9.78
N TYR A 454 11.12 -16.19 -10.15
CA TYR A 454 11.73 -14.88 -9.94
C TYR A 454 10.90 -14.12 -8.90
N THR A 455 11.47 -13.92 -7.70
CA THR A 455 10.82 -13.11 -6.66
C THR A 455 11.50 -11.76 -6.52
N VAL A 456 10.70 -10.72 -6.36
CA VAL A 456 11.17 -9.36 -6.07
C VAL A 456 10.59 -8.94 -4.74
N TRP A 457 11.45 -8.46 -3.86
CA TRP A 457 11.09 -7.88 -2.56
C TRP A 457 11.51 -6.42 -2.57
N GLU A 458 10.54 -5.53 -2.79
CA GLU A 458 10.79 -4.09 -2.87
C GLU A 458 10.77 -3.44 -1.48
N ASP A 459 11.72 -2.53 -1.26
CA ASP A 459 11.79 -1.62 -0.11
C ASP A 459 11.92 -2.33 1.26
N LEU A 460 12.83 -3.30 1.40
CA LEU A 460 13.04 -4.11 2.62
C LEU A 460 13.36 -3.32 3.90
N HIS A 461 13.79 -2.07 3.78
CA HIS A 461 13.96 -1.16 4.92
C HIS A 461 12.62 -0.86 5.64
N TRP A 462 11.48 -1.19 5.03
CA TRP A 462 10.15 -1.13 5.62
C TRP A 462 9.52 -2.51 5.88
N ALA A 463 10.28 -3.60 5.78
CA ALA A 463 9.75 -4.94 6.04
C ALA A 463 9.40 -5.12 7.52
N ASP A 464 8.27 -5.78 7.79
CA ASP A 464 7.93 -6.19 9.15
C ASP A 464 8.84 -7.33 9.65
N PRO A 465 9.05 -7.45 10.98
CA PRO A 465 9.90 -8.50 11.56
C PRO A 465 9.51 -9.92 11.14
N SER A 466 8.23 -10.24 11.06
CA SER A 466 7.74 -11.56 10.65
C SER A 466 8.09 -11.88 9.19
N THR A 467 7.99 -10.89 8.28
CA THR A 467 8.46 -11.03 6.89
C THR A 467 9.97 -11.23 6.81
N LEU A 468 10.76 -10.53 7.62
CA LEU A 468 12.22 -10.72 7.66
C LEU A 468 12.61 -12.12 8.19
N GLU A 469 11.86 -12.65 9.16
CA GLU A 469 12.00 -14.04 9.62
C GLU A 469 11.70 -15.03 8.49
N PHE A 470 10.61 -14.82 7.76
CA PHE A 470 10.26 -15.63 6.58
C PHE A 470 11.37 -15.60 5.52
N LEU A 471 11.87 -14.41 5.18
CA LEU A 471 12.96 -14.26 4.22
C LEU A 471 14.20 -15.00 4.69
N THR A 472 14.56 -14.90 5.96
CA THR A 472 15.73 -15.61 6.53
C THR A 472 15.64 -17.12 6.28
N VAL A 473 14.47 -17.73 6.53
CA VAL A 473 14.24 -19.16 6.29
C VAL A 473 14.28 -19.50 4.79
N CYS A 474 13.70 -18.67 3.93
CA CYS A 474 13.75 -18.84 2.48
C CYS A 474 15.20 -18.80 1.97
N LEU A 475 16.00 -17.85 2.45
CA LEU A 475 17.41 -17.72 2.09
C LEU A 475 18.21 -18.97 2.43
N ASP A 476 17.84 -19.76 3.44
CA ASP A 476 18.56 -20.99 3.82
C ASP A 476 18.29 -22.14 2.85
N GLN A 477 17.10 -22.17 2.27
CA GLN A 477 16.67 -23.22 1.35
C GLN A 477 16.92 -22.88 -0.13
N THR A 478 17.19 -21.60 -0.44
CA THR A 478 17.39 -21.11 -1.82
C THR A 478 18.46 -21.84 -2.63
N PRO A 479 19.63 -22.24 -2.09
CA PRO A 479 20.73 -22.78 -2.89
C PRO A 479 20.37 -23.97 -3.78
N THR A 480 19.34 -24.73 -3.40
CA THR A 480 18.89 -25.94 -4.10
C THR A 480 17.59 -25.74 -4.87
N ALA A 481 17.05 -24.51 -4.94
CA ALA A 481 15.81 -24.20 -5.62
C ALA A 481 16.06 -23.52 -6.97
N ARG A 482 15.13 -23.70 -7.91
CA ARG A 482 15.15 -22.97 -9.19
C ARG A 482 14.62 -21.55 -9.02
N MET A 483 15.30 -20.76 -8.19
CA MET A 483 14.78 -19.48 -7.72
C MET A 483 15.83 -18.38 -7.72
N LEU A 484 15.49 -17.22 -8.26
CA LEU A 484 16.21 -15.97 -8.06
C LEU A 484 15.37 -15.04 -7.18
N MET A 485 15.93 -14.63 -6.04
CA MET A 485 15.33 -13.60 -5.20
C MET A 485 16.10 -12.28 -5.35
N VAL A 486 15.42 -11.24 -5.82
CA VAL A 486 15.95 -9.89 -5.88
C VAL A 486 15.34 -9.06 -4.77
N LEU A 487 16.18 -8.64 -3.83
CA LEU A 487 15.82 -7.87 -2.66
C LEU A 487 16.25 -6.42 -2.90
N THR A 488 15.39 -5.43 -2.68
CA THR A 488 15.76 -4.02 -2.79
C THR A 488 15.73 -3.35 -1.42
N GLY A 489 16.71 -2.50 -1.15
CA GLY A 489 16.84 -1.80 0.12
C GLY A 489 17.55 -0.46 -0.03
N ARG A 490 17.43 0.37 1.00
CA ARG A 490 18.26 1.58 1.13
C ARG A 490 19.59 1.22 1.81
N PRO A 491 20.66 2.02 1.66
CA PRO A 491 21.98 1.72 2.23
C PRO A 491 22.00 1.52 3.75
N GLU A 492 21.08 2.15 4.47
CA GLU A 492 20.89 2.01 5.92
C GLU A 492 20.27 0.67 6.35
N PHE A 493 19.66 -0.07 5.42
CA PHE A 493 19.07 -1.36 5.73
C PHE A 493 20.17 -2.36 6.08
N THR A 494 20.14 -2.84 7.32
CA THR A 494 21.04 -3.90 7.78
C THR A 494 20.29 -5.23 7.72
N PRO A 495 20.65 -6.14 6.79
CA PRO A 495 19.98 -7.43 6.70
C PRO A 495 20.18 -8.23 8.01
N PRO A 496 19.12 -8.84 8.56
CA PRO A 496 19.22 -9.61 9.82
C PRO A 496 19.86 -10.99 9.65
N TRP A 497 20.15 -11.41 8.42
CA TRP A 497 20.78 -12.69 8.10
C TRP A 497 22.29 -12.54 7.86
N ALA A 498 23.02 -13.62 8.14
CA ALA A 498 24.47 -13.68 7.89
C ALA A 498 24.80 -13.70 6.38
N SER A 499 26.04 -13.34 6.05
CA SER A 499 26.56 -13.46 4.68
C SER A 499 26.61 -14.94 4.24
N ARG A 500 26.17 -15.21 3.00
CA ARG A 500 26.14 -16.56 2.41
C ARG A 500 26.68 -16.50 0.98
N SER A 501 27.20 -17.61 0.45
CA SER A 501 27.86 -17.63 -0.86
C SER A 501 26.90 -17.38 -2.04
N HIS A 502 25.63 -17.75 -1.91
CA HIS A 502 24.58 -17.52 -2.90
C HIS A 502 23.86 -16.18 -2.74
N VAL A 503 24.31 -15.34 -1.79
CA VAL A 503 23.76 -14.00 -1.55
C VAL A 503 24.77 -12.96 -2.05
N SER A 504 24.46 -12.32 -3.18
CA SER A 504 25.24 -11.23 -3.76
C SER A 504 24.72 -9.88 -3.26
N HIS A 505 25.60 -9.02 -2.76
CA HIS A 505 25.25 -7.66 -2.37
C HIS A 505 25.73 -6.69 -3.45
N LEU A 506 24.82 -5.93 -4.04
CA LEU A 506 25.12 -5.00 -5.12
C LEU A 506 24.70 -3.59 -4.72
N VAL A 507 25.67 -2.70 -4.59
CA VAL A 507 25.46 -1.30 -4.22
C VAL A 507 25.50 -0.44 -5.48
N LEU A 508 24.40 0.25 -5.79
CA LEU A 508 24.30 1.11 -6.96
C LEU A 508 24.94 2.48 -6.69
N SER A 509 25.93 2.83 -7.51
CA SER A 509 26.58 4.14 -7.49
C SER A 509 25.81 5.16 -8.33
N ARG A 510 26.03 6.45 -8.07
CA ARG A 510 25.56 7.55 -8.94
C ARG A 510 26.18 7.46 -10.33
N LEU A 511 25.45 7.97 -11.32
CA LEU A 511 25.87 8.00 -12.71
C LEU A 511 26.86 9.13 -12.98
N GLY A 512 27.82 8.89 -13.86
CA GLY A 512 28.74 9.92 -14.34
C GLY A 512 28.09 10.88 -15.34
N ARG A 513 28.73 12.01 -15.61
CA ARG A 513 28.18 13.06 -16.50
C ARG A 513 27.79 12.53 -17.89
N GLN A 514 28.61 11.67 -18.49
CA GLN A 514 28.33 11.08 -19.81
C GLN A 514 27.05 10.24 -19.79
N GLN A 515 26.84 9.46 -18.73
CA GLN A 515 25.64 8.65 -18.54
C GLN A 515 24.41 9.55 -18.29
N SER A 516 24.55 10.62 -17.50
CA SER A 516 23.49 11.61 -17.34
C SER A 516 23.10 12.26 -18.67
N SER A 517 24.05 12.66 -19.51
CA SER A 517 23.76 13.23 -20.83
C SER A 517 23.02 12.24 -21.74
N ALA A 518 23.36 10.96 -21.71
CA ALA A 518 22.65 9.94 -22.47
C ALA A 518 21.21 9.73 -21.98
N ILE A 519 20.94 9.87 -20.68
CA ILE A 519 19.55 9.87 -20.16
C ILE A 519 18.78 11.08 -20.68
N VAL A 520 19.39 12.28 -20.66
CA VAL A 520 18.78 13.50 -21.19
C VAL A 520 18.35 13.31 -22.65
N GLU A 521 19.24 12.77 -23.48
CA GLU A 521 18.97 12.48 -24.89
C GLU A 521 17.87 11.42 -25.08
N GLY A 522 17.85 10.38 -24.24
CA GLY A 522 16.78 9.38 -24.25
C GLY A 522 15.41 9.97 -23.91
N VAL A 523 15.34 10.87 -22.92
CA VAL A 523 14.10 11.53 -22.50
C VAL A 523 13.55 12.47 -23.58
N THR A 524 14.43 13.13 -24.34
CA THR A 524 14.03 14.02 -25.45
C THR A 524 13.73 13.29 -26.76
N GLY A 525 13.73 11.95 -26.76
CA GLY A 525 13.50 11.15 -27.96
C GLY A 525 14.60 11.32 -29.01
N GLY A 526 15.86 11.53 -28.58
CA GLY A 526 17.01 11.76 -29.45
C GLY A 526 17.17 13.19 -29.95
N LYS A 527 16.29 14.12 -29.54
CA LYS A 527 16.38 15.54 -29.92
C LYS A 527 17.40 16.25 -29.00
N PRO A 528 18.49 16.82 -29.52
CA PRO A 528 19.52 17.40 -28.66
C PRO A 528 19.02 18.66 -27.97
N LEU A 529 19.31 18.77 -26.66
CA LEU A 529 19.14 19.99 -25.87
C LEU A 529 20.40 20.87 -25.96
N PRO A 530 20.29 22.19 -25.75
CA PRO A 530 21.44 23.09 -25.69
C PRO A 530 22.43 22.62 -24.61
N GLN A 531 23.73 22.63 -24.93
CA GLN A 531 24.76 22.07 -24.05
C GLN A 531 24.77 22.71 -22.65
N GLU A 532 24.47 24.00 -22.56
CA GLU A 532 24.34 24.73 -21.29
C GLU A 532 23.24 24.14 -20.40
N VAL A 533 22.09 23.77 -20.99
CA VAL A 533 20.96 23.14 -20.29
C VAL A 533 21.35 21.75 -19.81
N VAL A 534 21.96 20.93 -20.69
CA VAL A 534 22.42 19.57 -20.34
C VAL A 534 23.43 19.62 -19.19
N GLN A 535 24.37 20.58 -19.22
CA GLN A 535 25.37 20.74 -18.18
C GLN A 535 24.75 21.17 -16.85
N GLN A 536 23.75 22.06 -16.87
CA GLN A 536 23.03 22.44 -15.66
C GLN A 536 22.24 21.26 -15.08
N ILE A 537 21.53 20.49 -15.91
CA ILE A 537 20.82 19.28 -15.46
C ILE A 537 21.82 18.29 -14.83
N ALA A 538 22.92 17.98 -15.51
CA ALA A 538 23.92 17.06 -14.97
C ALA A 538 24.55 17.54 -13.65
N ASN A 539 24.80 18.85 -13.52
CA ASN A 539 25.39 19.43 -12.30
C ASN A 539 24.40 19.44 -11.12
N LYS A 540 23.11 19.69 -11.36
CA LYS A 540 22.10 19.78 -10.29
C LYS A 540 21.52 18.43 -9.85
N THR A 541 21.66 17.39 -10.67
CA THR A 541 21.11 16.06 -10.40
C THR A 541 22.06 15.14 -9.66
N ASP A 542 23.34 15.51 -9.57
CA ASP A 542 24.40 14.77 -8.89
C ASP A 542 24.40 13.27 -9.23
N GLY A 543 24.14 12.97 -10.51
CA GLY A 543 24.16 11.62 -11.08
C GLY A 543 23.00 10.70 -10.68
N VAL A 544 21.92 11.20 -10.06
CA VAL A 544 20.74 10.38 -9.74
C VAL A 544 19.83 10.27 -10.99
N PRO A 545 19.67 9.08 -11.61
CA PRO A 545 18.94 8.93 -12.89
C PRO A 545 17.53 9.51 -12.87
N LEU A 546 16.76 9.25 -11.80
CA LEU A 546 15.41 9.82 -11.67
C LEU A 546 15.42 11.36 -11.71
N PHE A 547 16.45 11.98 -11.14
CA PHE A 547 16.54 13.45 -11.11
C PHE A 547 16.87 13.98 -12.49
N VAL A 548 17.74 13.30 -13.23
CA VAL A 548 18.06 13.63 -14.63
C VAL A 548 16.81 13.54 -15.49
N GLU A 549 16.03 12.47 -15.34
CA GLU A 549 14.79 12.28 -16.08
C GLU A 549 13.76 13.39 -15.79
N GLU A 550 13.44 13.62 -14.51
CA GLU A 550 12.41 14.58 -14.12
C GLU A 550 12.78 16.03 -14.43
N LEU A 551 14.05 16.44 -14.22
CA LEU A 551 14.48 17.79 -14.60
C LEU A 551 14.46 17.99 -16.11
N THR A 552 14.79 16.97 -16.89
CA THR A 552 14.73 17.05 -18.36
C THR A 552 13.29 17.25 -18.84
N LYS A 553 12.36 16.43 -18.33
CA LYS A 553 10.93 16.57 -18.64
C LYS A 553 10.41 17.94 -18.25
N MET A 554 10.75 18.43 -17.05
CA MET A 554 10.35 19.76 -16.62
C MET A 554 10.82 20.85 -17.59
N VAL A 555 12.10 20.82 -17.99
CA VAL A 555 12.66 21.82 -18.90
C VAL A 555 11.91 21.82 -20.22
N VAL A 556 11.62 20.64 -20.79
CA VAL A 556 10.84 20.51 -22.03
C VAL A 556 9.40 21.01 -21.85
N GLU A 557 8.74 20.64 -20.75
CA GLU A 557 7.35 21.02 -20.44
C GLU A 557 7.20 22.51 -20.08
N SER A 558 8.26 23.17 -19.60
CA SER A 558 8.23 24.55 -19.12
C SER A 558 8.12 25.62 -20.21
N GLY A 559 8.35 25.24 -21.48
CA GLY A 559 8.49 26.19 -22.58
C GLY A 559 9.78 27.01 -22.57
N LEU A 560 10.73 26.72 -21.65
CA LEU A 560 12.10 27.27 -21.66
C LEU A 560 12.85 26.90 -22.93
N VAL A 561 12.53 25.73 -23.48
CA VAL A 561 13.04 25.25 -24.76
C VAL A 561 11.88 25.05 -25.73
N ARG A 562 12.13 25.33 -27.00
CA ARG A 562 11.19 25.07 -28.10
C ARG A 562 11.84 24.12 -29.08
N GLU A 563 11.05 23.18 -29.57
CA GLU A 563 11.48 22.33 -30.67
C GLU A 563 11.52 23.13 -31.98
N VAL A 564 12.69 23.13 -32.62
CA VAL A 564 12.97 23.76 -33.92
C VAL A 564 13.77 22.74 -34.74
N GLU A 565 13.26 22.32 -35.89
CA GLU A 565 13.96 21.44 -36.83
C GLU A 565 14.56 20.15 -36.21
N GLY A 566 13.84 19.51 -35.28
CA GLY A 566 14.28 18.26 -34.64
C GLY A 566 15.34 18.42 -33.54
N ARG A 567 15.60 19.65 -33.08
CA ARG A 567 16.40 19.96 -31.89
C ARG A 567 15.65 20.90 -30.96
N TYR A 568 16.08 21.00 -29.71
CA TYR A 568 15.56 21.98 -28.78
C TYR A 568 16.46 23.22 -28.77
N GLU A 569 15.85 24.40 -28.88
CA GLU A 569 16.52 25.70 -28.76
C GLU A 569 15.95 26.48 -27.58
N LEU A 570 16.77 27.33 -26.94
CA LEU A 570 16.34 28.17 -25.83
C LEU A 570 15.37 29.25 -26.29
N ASN A 571 14.27 29.41 -25.58
CA ASN A 571 13.24 30.43 -25.82
C ASN A 571 13.57 31.75 -25.06
N GLY A 572 14.84 32.12 -25.01
CA GLY A 572 15.37 33.27 -24.25
C GLY A 572 16.65 32.95 -23.45
N PRO A 573 17.25 33.94 -22.74
CA PRO A 573 18.40 33.70 -21.86
C PRO A 573 18.01 32.80 -20.69
N LEU A 574 18.83 31.80 -20.37
CA LEU A 574 18.55 30.85 -19.29
C LEU A 574 18.66 31.55 -17.91
N PRO A 575 17.55 31.72 -17.16
CA PRO A 575 17.62 32.33 -15.83
C PRO A 575 18.43 31.44 -14.87
N PRO A 576 19.27 31.98 -13.97
CA PRO A 576 20.08 31.19 -13.03
C PRO A 576 19.27 30.24 -12.11
N LEU A 577 17.99 30.56 -11.91
CA LEU A 577 17.03 29.86 -11.03
C LEU A 577 16.00 29.02 -11.80
N ALA A 578 16.06 28.96 -13.13
CA ALA A 578 15.01 28.30 -13.92
C ALA A 578 14.99 26.77 -13.79
N ILE A 579 16.15 26.18 -13.47
CA ILE A 579 16.27 24.74 -13.19
C ILE A 579 16.36 24.59 -11.67
N PRO A 580 15.41 23.88 -11.02
CA PRO A 580 15.42 23.68 -9.58
C PRO A 580 16.72 23.04 -9.07
N SER A 581 17.13 23.42 -7.86
CA SER A 581 18.35 22.93 -7.20
C SER A 581 18.26 21.48 -6.74
N THR A 582 17.06 20.99 -6.45
CA THR A 582 16.84 19.64 -5.89
C THR A 582 15.69 18.92 -6.61
N LEU A 583 15.63 17.59 -6.50
CA LEU A 583 14.48 16.83 -6.98
C LEU A 583 13.18 17.25 -6.28
N GLN A 584 13.23 17.55 -4.99
CA GLN A 584 12.04 18.00 -4.26
C GLN A 584 11.49 19.29 -4.86
N ASP A 585 12.36 20.25 -5.17
CA ASP A 585 11.98 21.49 -5.87
C ASP A 585 11.42 21.18 -7.28
N SER A 586 11.97 20.16 -7.95
CA SER A 586 11.50 19.72 -9.27
C SER A 586 10.10 19.13 -9.24
N LEU A 587 9.86 18.21 -8.31
CA LEU A 587 8.57 17.55 -8.12
C LEU A 587 7.53 18.53 -7.56
N MET A 588 7.92 19.44 -6.67
CA MET A 588 7.09 20.55 -6.21
C MET A 588 6.68 21.46 -7.35
N ALA A 589 7.60 21.87 -8.22
CA ALA A 589 7.24 22.71 -9.36
C ALA A 589 6.28 22.01 -10.34
N ARG A 590 6.37 20.68 -10.53
CA ARG A 590 5.36 19.92 -11.29
C ARG A 590 4.00 19.89 -10.57
N LEU A 591 3.98 19.71 -9.25
CA LEU A 591 2.77 19.77 -8.44
C LEU A 591 2.15 21.18 -8.40
N ASP A 592 2.95 22.24 -8.40
CA ASP A 592 2.48 23.63 -8.40
C ASP A 592 1.88 24.05 -9.75
N ARG A 593 2.40 23.53 -10.87
CA ARG A 593 1.75 23.67 -12.19
C ARG A 593 0.35 23.02 -12.22
N LEU A 594 0.11 22.10 -11.29
CA LEU A 594 -1.14 21.38 -11.07
C LEU A 594 -1.88 21.91 -9.84
N ALA A 595 -1.84 23.23 -9.59
CA ALA A 595 -2.42 23.87 -8.41
C ALA A 595 -3.89 23.46 -8.14
N SER A 596 -4.68 23.15 -9.19
CA SER A 596 -6.07 22.70 -9.06
C SER A 596 -6.23 21.26 -8.52
N VAL A 597 -5.19 20.42 -8.58
CA VAL A 597 -5.24 19.00 -8.17
C VAL A 597 -4.17 18.63 -7.14
N ARG A 598 -3.34 19.59 -6.72
CA ARG A 598 -2.34 19.43 -5.67
C ARG A 598 -2.95 18.87 -4.38
N ASP A 599 -4.14 19.35 -4.00
CA ASP A 599 -4.84 18.91 -2.79
C ASP A 599 -5.20 17.41 -2.87
N ILE A 600 -5.56 16.90 -4.05
CA ILE A 600 -5.84 15.48 -4.27
C ILE A 600 -4.56 14.65 -4.10
N ALA A 601 -3.45 15.11 -4.67
CA ALA A 601 -2.15 14.44 -4.48
C ALA A 601 -1.71 14.46 -3.01
N GLN A 602 -1.93 15.56 -2.29
CA GLN A 602 -1.61 15.66 -0.86
C GLN A 602 -2.49 14.75 0.02
N MET A 603 -3.79 14.64 -0.28
CA MET A 603 -4.70 13.71 0.39
C MET A 603 -4.29 12.27 0.15
N GLY A 604 -4.06 11.89 -1.12
CA GLY A 604 -3.55 10.57 -1.48
C GLY A 604 -2.23 10.26 -0.76
N ALA A 605 -1.30 11.23 -0.73
CA ALA A 605 -0.02 11.08 -0.06
C ALA A 605 -0.13 10.91 1.46
N THR A 606 -1.19 11.45 2.08
CA THR A 606 -1.49 11.27 3.51
C THR A 606 -2.06 9.89 3.79
N ILE A 607 -2.89 9.34 2.90
CA ILE A 607 -3.42 7.97 3.01
C ILE A 607 -2.29 6.95 2.83
N GLY A 608 -1.45 7.13 1.80
CA GLY A 608 -0.26 6.31 1.60
C GLY A 608 0.28 6.34 0.17
N ARG A 609 1.32 5.54 -0.09
CA ARG A 609 1.88 5.39 -1.45
C ARG A 609 0.89 4.75 -2.43
N GLU A 610 0.05 3.87 -1.92
CA GLU A 610 -1.06 3.27 -2.63
C GLU A 610 -2.35 3.55 -1.84
N PHE A 611 -3.42 3.92 -2.53
CA PHE A 611 -4.70 4.22 -1.93
C PHE A 611 -5.86 3.84 -2.86
N THR A 612 -7.00 3.49 -2.27
CA THR A 612 -8.22 3.19 -3.04
C THR A 612 -9.00 4.46 -3.33
N TYR A 613 -9.77 4.45 -4.43
CA TYR A 613 -10.70 5.53 -4.74
C TYR A 613 -11.69 5.76 -3.59
N GLU A 614 -12.21 4.68 -2.99
CA GLU A 614 -13.20 4.75 -1.91
C GLU A 614 -12.69 5.53 -0.69
N VAL A 615 -11.49 5.22 -0.19
CA VAL A 615 -10.90 5.92 0.96
C VAL A 615 -10.63 7.37 0.62
N LEU A 616 -10.05 7.65 -0.55
CA LEU A 616 -9.79 9.02 -0.99
C LEU A 616 -11.10 9.81 -1.17
N ARG A 617 -12.15 9.17 -1.71
CA ARG A 617 -13.46 9.79 -1.92
C ARG A 617 -14.10 10.17 -0.60
N ALA A 618 -14.01 9.30 0.41
CA ALA A 618 -14.55 9.55 1.74
C ALA A 618 -13.80 10.65 2.52
N VAL A 619 -12.49 10.78 2.30
CA VAL A 619 -11.66 11.84 2.92
C VAL A 619 -11.81 13.19 2.18
N SER A 620 -12.05 13.14 0.87
CA SER A 620 -12.07 14.33 0.01
C SER A 620 -13.36 15.15 0.18
N PRO A 621 -13.26 16.47 0.37
CA PRO A 621 -14.42 17.37 0.38
C PRO A 621 -14.95 17.70 -1.03
N LEU A 622 -14.28 17.24 -2.09
CA LEU A 622 -14.63 17.56 -3.47
C LEU A 622 -15.89 16.80 -3.94
N THR A 623 -16.54 17.29 -5.00
CA THR A 623 -17.55 16.49 -5.70
C THR A 623 -16.88 15.32 -6.43
N GLU A 624 -17.65 14.26 -6.68
CA GLU A 624 -17.17 13.08 -7.40
C GLU A 624 -16.56 13.43 -8.76
N GLU A 625 -17.27 14.23 -9.55
CA GLU A 625 -16.78 14.71 -10.86
C GLU A 625 -15.45 15.46 -10.76
N SER A 626 -15.29 16.31 -9.74
CA SER A 626 -14.06 17.09 -9.55
C SER A 626 -12.90 16.21 -9.11
N LEU A 627 -13.16 15.24 -8.23
CA LEU A 627 -12.17 14.27 -7.78
C LEU A 627 -11.69 13.38 -8.93
N GLN A 628 -12.62 12.84 -9.73
CA GLN A 628 -12.28 11.99 -10.88
C GLN A 628 -11.51 12.78 -11.94
N ARG A 629 -11.95 14.01 -12.27
CA ARG A 629 -11.21 14.89 -13.18
C ARG A 629 -9.79 15.17 -12.68
N GLY A 630 -9.64 15.43 -11.39
CA GLY A 630 -8.34 15.72 -10.81
C GLY A 630 -7.42 14.50 -10.75
N LEU A 631 -7.96 13.31 -10.44
CA LEU A 631 -7.24 12.04 -10.53
C LEU A 631 -6.83 11.73 -11.97
N LYS A 632 -7.69 12.00 -12.94
CA LYS A 632 -7.37 11.87 -14.37
C LYS A 632 -6.18 12.74 -14.76
N GLN A 633 -6.17 14.00 -14.32
CA GLN A 633 -5.03 14.91 -14.56
C GLN A 633 -3.73 14.39 -13.90
N LEU A 634 -3.79 13.86 -12.68
CA LEU A 634 -2.62 13.26 -12.02
C LEU A 634 -2.09 12.01 -12.74
N VAL A 635 -2.98 11.27 -13.41
CA VAL A 635 -2.61 10.15 -14.29
C VAL A 635 -1.99 10.66 -15.60
N GLU A 636 -2.61 11.65 -16.26
CA GLU A 636 -2.16 12.22 -17.54
C GLU A 636 -0.74 12.81 -17.42
N VAL A 637 -0.42 13.46 -16.31
CA VAL A 637 0.94 13.99 -16.03
C VAL A 637 1.90 12.97 -15.42
N GLU A 638 1.49 11.71 -15.35
CA GLU A 638 2.25 10.57 -14.85
C GLU A 638 2.74 10.67 -13.39
N LEU A 639 2.03 11.40 -12.51
CA LEU A 639 2.38 11.43 -11.08
C LEU A 639 1.85 10.20 -10.34
N VAL A 640 0.71 9.68 -10.80
CA VAL A 640 0.01 8.54 -10.19
C VAL A 640 -0.43 7.57 -11.29
N TYR A 641 -0.27 6.28 -11.04
CA TYR A 641 -0.87 5.21 -11.84
C TYR A 641 -2.21 4.80 -11.25
N GLN A 642 -3.15 4.45 -12.11
CA GLN A 642 -4.44 3.88 -11.71
C GLN A 642 -4.56 2.46 -12.22
N SER A 643 -5.05 1.57 -11.37
CA SER A 643 -5.41 0.19 -11.67
C SER A 643 -6.90 0.02 -11.42
N GLY A 644 -7.61 -0.58 -12.38
CA GLY A 644 -9.07 -0.69 -12.33
C GLY A 644 -9.80 0.63 -12.57
N LEU A 645 -11.12 0.59 -12.45
CA LEU A 645 -12.02 1.73 -12.66
C LEU A 645 -12.75 2.07 -11.35
N PRO A 646 -13.04 3.36 -11.07
CA PRO A 646 -13.86 3.73 -9.94
C PRO A 646 -15.22 3.00 -9.98
N PRO A 647 -15.78 2.56 -8.82
CA PRO A 647 -15.30 2.82 -7.47
C PRO A 647 -14.16 1.93 -6.99
N GLN A 648 -13.85 0.82 -7.70
CA GLN A 648 -12.83 -0.16 -7.28
C GLN A 648 -11.40 0.21 -7.73
N ALA A 649 -11.19 1.43 -8.22
CA ALA A 649 -9.89 1.89 -8.68
C ALA A 649 -8.88 1.99 -7.52
N ARG A 650 -7.66 1.53 -7.77
CA ARG A 650 -6.49 1.72 -6.91
C ARG A 650 -5.53 2.67 -7.58
N TYR A 651 -4.97 3.58 -6.80
CA TYR A 651 -4.01 4.58 -7.25
C TYR A 651 -2.67 4.36 -6.57
N LEU A 652 -1.59 4.46 -7.34
CA LEU A 652 -0.23 4.23 -6.89
C LEU A 652 0.65 5.40 -7.35
N PHE A 653 1.33 6.07 -6.43
CA PHE A 653 2.34 7.06 -6.82
C PHE A 653 3.46 6.40 -7.63
N LYS A 654 3.75 6.95 -8.81
CA LYS A 654 4.78 6.44 -9.73
C LYS A 654 6.13 6.26 -9.03
N HIS A 655 6.48 7.22 -8.16
CA HIS A 655 7.68 7.17 -7.32
C HIS A 655 7.35 7.47 -5.85
N ALA A 656 8.01 6.78 -4.91
CA ALA A 656 7.92 7.10 -3.48
C ALA A 656 8.25 8.57 -3.20
N LEU A 657 9.26 9.12 -3.91
CA LEU A 657 9.66 10.52 -3.75
C LEU A 657 8.55 11.51 -4.14
N VAL A 658 7.66 11.17 -5.08
CA VAL A 658 6.51 12.02 -5.42
C VAL A 658 5.53 12.07 -4.26
N GLN A 659 5.22 10.91 -3.66
CA GLN A 659 4.39 10.84 -2.46
C GLN A 659 5.03 11.59 -1.29
N GLU A 660 6.32 11.35 -1.00
CA GLU A 660 7.05 12.04 0.06
C GLU A 660 7.04 13.55 -0.16
N THR A 661 7.25 14.02 -1.38
CA THR A 661 7.25 15.44 -1.73
C THR A 661 5.86 16.06 -1.55
N ALA A 662 4.81 15.42 -2.09
CA ALA A 662 3.43 15.86 -1.88
C ALA A 662 3.07 15.91 -0.39
N TYR A 663 3.43 14.89 0.40
CA TYR A 663 3.20 14.87 1.84
C TYR A 663 4.00 15.96 2.58
N GLN A 664 5.27 16.16 2.23
CA GLN A 664 6.14 17.16 2.86
C GLN A 664 5.77 18.61 2.51
N SER A 665 5.03 18.82 1.42
CA SER A 665 4.52 20.14 1.05
C SER A 665 3.38 20.65 1.96
N LEU A 666 2.74 19.75 2.71
CA LEU A 666 1.66 20.12 3.62
C LEU A 666 2.20 20.86 4.85
N LEU A 667 1.53 21.94 5.26
CA LEU A 667 1.74 22.56 6.57
C LEU A 667 1.38 21.58 7.68
N LYS A 668 2.06 21.67 8.83
CA LYS A 668 1.84 20.78 9.99
C LYS A 668 0.36 20.70 10.41
N SER A 669 -0.33 21.85 10.49
CA SER A 669 -1.75 21.91 10.84
C SER A 669 -2.64 21.19 9.83
N ARG A 670 -2.35 21.34 8.52
CA ARG A 670 -3.10 20.65 7.46
C ARG A 670 -2.83 19.14 7.47
N ARG A 671 -1.59 18.70 7.73
CA ARG A 671 -1.27 17.27 7.90
C ARG A 671 -2.09 16.68 9.04
N GLN A 672 -2.10 17.34 10.20
CA GLN A 672 -2.86 16.87 11.35
C GLN A 672 -4.35 16.72 11.05
N GLN A 673 -4.94 17.70 10.36
CA GLN A 673 -6.34 17.64 9.92
C GLN A 673 -6.61 16.48 8.96
N LEU A 674 -5.75 16.28 7.95
CA LEU A 674 -5.92 15.19 6.99
C LEU A 674 -5.77 13.83 7.68
N HIS A 675 -4.77 13.66 8.55
CA HIS A 675 -4.61 12.44 9.34
C HIS A 675 -5.82 12.17 10.24
N GLN A 676 -6.36 13.20 10.90
CA GLN A 676 -7.59 13.08 11.68
C GLN A 676 -8.79 12.63 10.81
N GLN A 677 -8.93 13.20 9.60
CA GLN A 677 -9.99 12.83 8.67
C GLN A 677 -9.85 11.38 8.19
N VAL A 678 -8.64 10.96 7.82
CA VAL A 678 -8.36 9.57 7.43
C VAL A 678 -8.69 8.61 8.56
N ALA A 679 -8.26 8.90 9.80
CA ALA A 679 -8.55 8.04 10.96
C ALA A 679 -10.06 7.85 11.18
N ARG A 680 -10.84 8.94 11.13
CA ARG A 680 -12.30 8.91 11.28
C ARG A 680 -12.99 8.12 10.17
N VAL A 681 -12.57 8.35 8.92
CA VAL A 681 -13.11 7.62 7.76
C VAL A 681 -12.87 6.11 7.91
N LEU A 682 -11.67 5.71 8.34
CA LEU A 682 -11.34 4.31 8.59
C LEU A 682 -12.23 3.71 9.68
N GLU A 683 -12.40 4.40 10.81
CA GLU A 683 -13.28 3.94 11.91
C GLU A 683 -14.74 3.82 11.49
N GLU A 684 -15.29 4.82 10.80
CA GLU A 684 -16.73 4.91 10.52
C GLU A 684 -17.16 4.05 9.33
N GLN A 685 -16.32 3.95 8.30
CA GLN A 685 -16.70 3.38 6.99
C GLN A 685 -15.96 2.09 6.67
N PHE A 686 -14.84 1.78 7.34
CA PHE A 686 -14.01 0.60 7.06
C PHE A 686 -13.69 -0.24 8.32
N PRO A 687 -14.69 -0.65 9.12
CA PRO A 687 -14.48 -1.33 10.40
C PRO A 687 -13.70 -2.66 10.27
N GLN A 688 -13.87 -3.38 9.16
CA GLN A 688 -13.14 -4.63 8.89
C GLN A 688 -11.62 -4.37 8.75
N THR A 689 -11.23 -3.25 8.13
CA THR A 689 -9.83 -2.85 8.01
C THR A 689 -9.27 -2.47 9.38
N VAL A 690 -10.04 -1.76 10.20
CA VAL A 690 -9.63 -1.39 11.57
C VAL A 690 -9.47 -2.61 12.47
N GLU A 691 -10.34 -3.61 12.35
CA GLU A 691 -10.19 -4.86 13.09
C GLU A 691 -8.94 -5.64 12.66
N ALA A 692 -8.68 -5.70 11.35
CA ALA A 692 -7.54 -6.44 10.81
C ALA A 692 -6.19 -5.73 11.05
N GLN A 693 -6.18 -4.39 11.01
CA GLN A 693 -5.00 -3.52 11.05
C GLN A 693 -5.22 -2.26 11.91
N PRO A 694 -5.47 -2.40 13.22
CA PRO A 694 -5.71 -1.27 14.12
C PRO A 694 -4.52 -0.29 14.19
N GLU A 695 -3.30 -0.74 13.90
CA GLU A 695 -2.11 0.09 13.83
C GLU A 695 -2.19 1.22 12.79
N LEU A 696 -2.99 1.05 11.73
CA LEU A 696 -3.20 2.09 10.72
C LEU A 696 -3.93 3.29 11.32
N VAL A 697 -5.04 3.03 12.03
CA VAL A 697 -5.80 4.07 12.75
C VAL A 697 -4.96 4.69 13.85
N ALA A 698 -4.20 3.87 14.60
CA ALA A 698 -3.28 4.35 15.62
C ALA A 698 -2.25 5.33 15.05
N HIS A 699 -1.67 5.01 13.89
CA HIS A 699 -0.72 5.88 13.19
C HIS A 699 -1.38 7.20 12.78
N HIS A 700 -2.55 7.18 12.13
CA HIS A 700 -3.21 8.41 11.73
C HIS A 700 -3.61 9.28 12.93
N TYR A 701 -4.11 8.72 14.03
CA TYR A 701 -4.36 9.52 15.23
C TYR A 701 -3.10 10.07 15.87
N THR A 702 -1.99 9.32 15.83
CA THR A 702 -0.68 9.79 16.31
C THR A 702 -0.20 11.00 15.52
N GLU A 703 -0.19 10.90 14.18
CA GLU A 703 0.21 11.99 13.28
C GLU A 703 -0.77 13.18 13.33
N ALA A 704 -2.03 12.95 13.69
CA ALA A 704 -3.02 14.00 13.96
C ALA A 704 -2.76 14.77 15.27
N GLY A 705 -1.89 14.27 16.15
CA GLY A 705 -1.70 14.80 17.50
C GLY A 705 -2.85 14.45 18.46
N LEU A 706 -3.72 13.51 18.08
CA LEU A 706 -4.86 13.02 18.86
C LEU A 706 -4.43 11.79 19.68
N LEU A 707 -3.54 12.04 20.64
CA LEU A 707 -2.81 10.98 21.33
C LEU A 707 -3.70 10.10 22.20
N GLU A 708 -4.70 10.69 22.87
CA GLU A 708 -5.68 9.96 23.68
C GLU A 708 -6.48 8.96 22.85
N GLN A 709 -6.84 9.31 21.61
CA GLN A 709 -7.49 8.40 20.67
C GLN A 709 -6.51 7.35 20.10
N ALA A 710 -5.25 7.70 19.90
CA ALA A 710 -4.25 6.78 19.32
C ALA A 710 -3.88 5.61 20.25
N ILE A 711 -3.79 5.85 21.56
CA ILE A 711 -3.27 4.88 22.55
C ILE A 711 -4.09 3.57 22.59
N PRO A 712 -5.45 3.60 22.65
CA PRO A 712 -6.26 2.38 22.59
C PRO A 712 -5.98 1.54 21.34
N TYR A 713 -5.81 2.17 20.18
CA TYR A 713 -5.50 1.45 18.93
C TYR A 713 -4.09 0.86 18.92
N TRP A 714 -3.09 1.55 19.50
CA TRP A 714 -1.76 0.96 19.69
C TRP A 714 -1.80 -0.26 20.63
N GLN A 715 -2.59 -0.19 21.69
CA GLN A 715 -2.81 -1.31 22.58
C GLN A 715 -3.50 -2.48 21.87
N GLN A 716 -4.57 -2.21 21.10
CA GLN A 716 -5.28 -3.21 20.32
C GLN A 716 -4.36 -3.85 19.27
N ALA A 717 -3.57 -3.07 18.54
CA ALA A 717 -2.58 -3.57 17.59
C ALA A 717 -1.56 -4.50 18.24
N GLY A 718 -1.04 -4.13 19.41
CA GLY A 718 -0.13 -4.99 20.17
C GLY A 718 -0.79 -6.29 20.63
N GLN A 719 -2.05 -6.24 21.05
CA GLN A 719 -2.81 -7.43 21.44
C GLN A 719 -3.08 -8.36 20.26
N CYS A 720 -3.54 -7.82 19.12
CA CYS A 720 -3.75 -8.58 17.88
C CYS A 720 -2.45 -9.22 17.38
N ALA A 721 -1.33 -8.50 17.44
CA ALA A 721 -0.01 -9.05 17.11
C ALA A 721 0.40 -10.17 18.08
N ALA A 722 0.24 -9.98 19.39
CA ALA A 722 0.58 -10.98 20.40
C ALA A 722 -0.29 -12.26 20.28
N GLN A 723 -1.59 -12.13 19.98
CA GLN A 723 -2.48 -13.27 19.73
C GLN A 723 -2.00 -14.11 18.52
N ARG A 724 -1.44 -13.46 17.50
CA ARG A 724 -0.81 -14.11 16.33
C ARG A 724 0.65 -14.55 16.58
N SER A 725 1.11 -14.51 17.84
CA SER A 725 2.50 -14.79 18.25
C SER A 725 3.55 -13.90 17.56
N ALA A 726 3.15 -12.76 17.01
CA ALA A 726 4.01 -11.72 16.45
C ALA A 726 4.49 -10.79 17.58
N HIS A 727 5.29 -11.35 18.49
CA HIS A 727 5.65 -10.64 19.72
C HIS A 727 6.60 -9.45 19.48
N THR A 728 7.44 -9.49 18.45
CA THR A 728 8.33 -8.37 18.09
C THR A 728 7.51 -7.15 17.67
N GLU A 729 6.52 -7.35 16.80
CA GLU A 729 5.54 -6.35 16.38
C GLU A 729 4.71 -5.87 17.58
N ALA A 730 4.26 -6.79 18.43
CA ALA A 730 3.51 -6.45 19.63
C ALA A 730 4.30 -5.52 20.57
N VAL A 731 5.59 -5.81 20.80
CA VAL A 731 6.48 -4.95 21.60
C VAL A 731 6.60 -3.56 20.99
N SER A 732 6.76 -3.46 19.66
CA SER A 732 6.81 -2.17 18.96
C SER A 732 5.52 -1.35 19.16
N HIS A 733 4.35 -1.97 18.98
CA HIS A 733 3.05 -1.32 19.20
C HIS A 733 2.84 -0.86 20.64
N PHE A 734 3.11 -1.72 21.63
CA PHE A 734 2.99 -1.34 23.05
C PHE A 734 3.98 -0.24 23.45
N THR A 735 5.20 -0.27 22.92
CA THR A 735 6.22 0.75 23.19
C THR A 735 5.79 2.10 22.65
N LYS A 736 5.24 2.15 21.42
CA LYS A 736 4.65 3.39 20.86
C LYS A 736 3.55 3.94 21.75
N GLY A 737 2.60 3.11 22.20
CA GLY A 737 1.55 3.53 23.13
C GLY A 737 2.11 4.13 24.43
N LEU A 738 3.14 3.52 25.01
CA LEU A 738 3.83 4.02 26.20
C LEU A 738 4.59 5.33 25.96
N GLU A 739 5.19 5.51 24.77
CA GLU A 739 5.85 6.76 24.38
C GLU A 739 4.84 7.91 24.29
N LEU A 740 3.67 7.68 23.70
CA LEU A 740 2.60 8.68 23.65
C LEU A 740 2.08 9.04 25.05
N LEU A 741 1.86 8.06 25.91
CA LEU A 741 1.41 8.27 27.30
C LEU A 741 2.34 9.16 28.13
N LYS A 742 3.66 9.16 27.84
CA LYS A 742 4.61 10.05 28.54
C LYS A 742 4.36 11.53 28.29
N THR A 743 3.69 11.86 27.19
CA THR A 743 3.39 13.25 26.80
C THR A 743 2.04 13.75 27.33
N LEU A 744 1.20 12.86 27.86
CA LEU A 744 -0.11 13.20 28.41
C LEU A 744 -0.04 13.65 29.88
N PRO A 745 -0.97 14.51 30.35
CA PRO A 745 -1.05 14.93 31.75
C PRO A 745 -1.28 13.74 32.68
N ASP A 746 -0.75 13.82 33.91
CA ASP A 746 -0.87 12.73 34.88
C ASP A 746 -2.30 12.63 35.44
N THR A 747 -3.12 11.77 34.81
CA THR A 747 -4.51 11.48 35.21
C THR A 747 -4.67 10.02 35.64
N PRO A 748 -5.69 9.68 36.45
CA PRO A 748 -5.99 8.29 36.80
C PRO A 748 -6.19 7.39 35.56
N GLU A 749 -6.82 7.92 34.51
CA GLU A 749 -7.03 7.21 33.24
C GLU A 749 -5.69 6.90 32.55
N ARG A 750 -4.75 7.85 32.55
CA ARG A 750 -3.38 7.65 32.03
C ARG A 750 -2.67 6.52 32.77
N VAL A 751 -2.76 6.50 34.10
CA VAL A 751 -2.14 5.47 34.95
C VAL A 751 -2.73 4.09 34.65
N GLN A 752 -4.05 3.99 34.43
CA GLN A 752 -4.70 2.75 34.02
C GLN A 752 -4.26 2.28 32.63
N GLN A 753 -4.17 3.18 31.65
CA GLN A 753 -3.67 2.87 30.32
C GLN A 753 -2.19 2.43 30.34
N GLU A 754 -1.34 3.11 31.12
CA GLU A 754 0.05 2.72 31.31
C GLU A 754 0.15 1.33 31.92
N LEU A 755 -0.64 1.04 32.96
CA LEU A 755 -0.68 -0.27 33.60
C LEU A 755 -1.06 -1.38 32.60
N ALA A 756 -2.12 -1.15 31.82
CA ALA A 756 -2.58 -2.12 30.82
C ALA A 756 -1.49 -2.42 29.78
N LEU A 757 -0.81 -1.39 29.26
CA LEU A 757 0.28 -1.55 28.29
C LEU A 757 1.51 -2.23 28.89
N GLN A 758 1.90 -1.89 30.13
CA GLN A 758 3.04 -2.53 30.79
C GLN A 758 2.80 -4.03 31.00
N ILE A 759 1.58 -4.43 31.40
CA ILE A 759 1.24 -5.85 31.59
C ILE A 759 1.36 -6.63 30.28
N THR A 760 0.81 -6.11 29.18
CA THR A 760 0.85 -6.77 27.88
C THR A 760 2.25 -6.73 27.25
N LEU A 761 2.99 -5.63 27.43
CA LEU A 761 4.39 -5.53 27.04
C LEU A 761 5.26 -6.57 27.75
N GLY A 762 5.10 -6.71 29.07
CA GLY A 762 5.87 -7.67 29.88
C GLY A 762 5.67 -9.10 29.39
N ALA A 763 4.42 -9.46 29.09
CA ALA A 763 4.08 -10.79 28.56
C ALA A 763 4.75 -11.05 27.19
N SER A 764 4.76 -10.07 26.28
CA SER A 764 5.45 -10.20 24.99
C SER A 764 6.97 -10.21 25.15
N LEU A 765 7.55 -9.40 26.03
CA LEU A 765 9.00 -9.38 26.27
C LEU A 765 9.51 -10.72 26.80
N VAL A 766 8.77 -11.37 27.70
CA VAL A 766 9.09 -12.72 28.19
C VAL A 766 9.20 -13.72 27.04
N ARG A 767 8.34 -13.62 26.02
CA ARG A 767 8.33 -14.54 24.87
C ARG A 767 9.53 -14.36 23.94
N ILE A 768 10.07 -13.14 23.83
CA ILE A 768 11.16 -12.82 22.89
C ILE A 768 12.53 -12.89 23.57
N LYS A 769 12.62 -12.43 24.83
CA LYS A 769 13.89 -12.27 25.57
C LYS A 769 14.05 -13.24 26.74
N GLY A 770 12.99 -13.98 27.09
CA GLY A 770 12.98 -14.87 28.26
C GLY A 770 12.60 -14.16 29.57
N HIS A 771 12.30 -14.96 30.60
CA HIS A 771 11.84 -14.47 31.90
C HIS A 771 12.86 -13.62 32.65
N ALA A 772 14.16 -13.90 32.49
CA ALA A 772 15.23 -13.23 33.24
C ALA A 772 15.77 -11.95 32.57
N ALA A 773 15.12 -11.45 31.52
CA ALA A 773 15.59 -10.28 30.80
C ALA A 773 15.41 -8.98 31.63
N PRO A 774 16.39 -8.07 31.68
CA PRO A 774 16.29 -6.81 32.43
C PRO A 774 15.08 -5.94 32.03
N ASP A 775 14.68 -5.99 30.76
CA ASP A 775 13.51 -5.24 30.28
C ASP A 775 12.20 -5.78 30.86
N VAL A 776 12.11 -7.10 31.09
CA VAL A 776 10.94 -7.73 31.75
C VAL A 776 10.84 -7.26 33.20
N GLU A 777 11.97 -7.18 33.91
CA GLU A 777 12.02 -6.67 35.28
C GLU A 777 11.52 -5.22 35.34
N ARG A 778 12.07 -4.34 34.51
CA ARG A 778 11.70 -2.92 34.45
C ARG A 778 10.20 -2.75 34.19
N THR A 779 9.66 -3.49 33.22
CA THR A 779 8.25 -3.43 32.84
C THR A 779 7.33 -3.89 33.97
N TYR A 780 7.57 -5.05 34.57
CA TYR A 780 6.71 -5.54 35.64
C TYR A 780 6.91 -4.80 36.97
N ALA A 781 8.11 -4.29 37.26
CA ALA A 781 8.34 -3.43 38.42
C ALA A 781 7.55 -2.12 38.29
N ARG A 782 7.52 -1.51 37.10
CA ARG A 782 6.69 -0.33 36.81
C ARG A 782 5.19 -0.66 36.94
N ALA A 783 4.74 -1.78 36.38
CA ALA A 783 3.36 -2.22 36.52
C ALA A 783 2.95 -2.42 37.99
N ARG A 784 3.84 -2.96 38.84
CA ARG A 784 3.56 -3.14 40.28
C ARG A 784 3.38 -1.80 40.99
N ALA A 785 4.23 -0.82 40.70
CA ALA A 785 4.10 0.52 41.25
C ALA A 785 2.78 1.19 40.83
N LEU A 786 2.35 1.00 39.58
CA LEU A 786 1.07 1.53 39.08
C LEU A 786 -0.14 0.84 39.74
N CYS A 787 -0.11 -0.48 39.95
CA CYS A 787 -1.17 -1.19 40.68
C CYS A 787 -1.41 -0.62 42.08
N GLN A 788 -0.34 -0.24 42.79
CA GLN A 788 -0.43 0.35 44.12
C GLN A 788 -1.08 1.74 44.11
N GLN A 789 -0.95 2.49 43.01
CA GLN A 789 -1.56 3.80 42.84
C GLN A 789 -3.04 3.72 42.46
N VAL A 790 -3.41 2.76 41.59
CA VAL A 790 -4.80 2.61 41.10
C VAL A 790 -5.69 1.84 42.08
N GLY A 791 -5.12 0.99 42.93
CA GLY A 791 -5.89 0.10 43.80
C GLY A 791 -6.59 -1.05 43.05
N ASP A 792 -6.16 -1.35 41.82
CA ASP A 792 -6.71 -2.45 41.01
C ASP A 792 -6.04 -3.79 41.39
N PHE A 793 -6.66 -4.46 42.35
CA PHE A 793 -6.25 -5.76 42.86
C PHE A 793 -6.36 -6.89 41.81
N SER A 794 -7.18 -6.72 40.76
CA SER A 794 -7.36 -7.76 39.74
C SER A 794 -6.15 -7.89 38.81
N GLN A 795 -5.57 -6.75 38.41
CA GLN A 795 -4.38 -6.70 37.56
C GLN A 795 -3.09 -6.99 38.35
N LEU A 796 -3.08 -6.69 39.66
CA LEU A 796 -1.94 -6.96 40.53
C LEU A 796 -1.54 -8.45 40.52
N SER A 797 -2.50 -9.37 40.47
CA SER A 797 -2.21 -10.81 40.38
C SER A 797 -1.38 -11.16 39.12
N ARG A 798 -1.71 -10.57 37.96
CA ARG A 798 -0.96 -10.80 36.71
C ARG A 798 0.47 -10.26 36.80
N VAL A 799 0.64 -9.08 37.39
CA VAL A 799 1.94 -8.45 37.59
C VAL A 799 2.81 -9.27 38.54
N LEU A 800 2.25 -9.70 39.68
CA LEU A 800 2.95 -10.53 40.65
C LEU A 800 3.35 -11.88 40.06
N THR A 801 2.50 -12.48 39.22
CA THR A 801 2.83 -13.72 38.48
C THR A 801 4.00 -13.51 37.52
N GLY A 802 4.04 -12.38 36.79
CA GLY A 802 5.14 -12.02 35.92
C GLY A 802 6.47 -11.86 36.67
N LEU A 803 6.45 -11.12 37.78
CA LEU A 803 7.62 -10.95 38.67
C LEU A 803 8.07 -12.27 39.30
N TRP A 804 7.12 -13.09 39.75
CA TRP A 804 7.42 -14.41 40.30
C TRP A 804 8.15 -15.28 39.28
N GLY A 805 7.69 -15.31 38.03
CA GLY A 805 8.37 -16.01 36.94
C GLY A 805 9.79 -15.49 36.70
N LEU A 806 9.99 -14.17 36.73
CA LEU A 806 11.32 -13.55 36.61
C LEU A 806 12.26 -13.99 37.73
N TYR A 807 11.89 -13.80 39.00
CA TYR A 807 12.75 -14.14 40.14
C TYR A 807 13.00 -15.63 40.30
N THR A 808 12.03 -16.47 39.91
CA THR A 808 12.24 -17.93 39.89
C THR A 808 13.32 -18.32 38.88
N ASN A 809 13.33 -17.71 37.68
CA ASN A 809 14.35 -17.98 36.66
C ASN A 809 15.72 -17.35 36.97
N LEU A 810 15.77 -16.29 37.78
CA LEU A 810 17.00 -15.72 38.33
C LEU A 810 17.55 -16.49 39.55
N ALA A 811 16.87 -17.57 39.98
CA ALA A 811 17.16 -18.31 41.20
C ALA A 811 17.08 -17.47 42.49
N GLU A 812 16.34 -16.37 42.48
CA GLU A 812 16.04 -15.54 43.65
C GLU A 812 14.82 -16.09 44.41
N HIS A 813 14.92 -17.33 44.89
CA HIS A 813 13.78 -18.08 45.44
C HIS A 813 13.14 -17.43 46.68
N LYS A 814 13.88 -16.62 47.44
CA LYS A 814 13.30 -15.85 48.56
C LYS A 814 12.35 -14.76 48.07
N ALA A 815 12.72 -14.03 47.03
CA ALA A 815 11.87 -13.01 46.42
C ALA A 815 10.66 -13.67 45.73
N ALA A 816 10.87 -14.78 45.02
CA ALA A 816 9.79 -15.57 44.43
C ALA A 816 8.79 -16.07 45.48
N GLN A 817 9.25 -16.56 46.63
CA GLN A 817 8.36 -17.01 47.69
C GLN A 817 7.53 -15.86 48.27
N ALA A 818 8.16 -14.72 48.56
CA ALA A 818 7.43 -13.55 49.08
C ALA A 818 6.33 -13.08 48.09
N LEU A 819 6.58 -13.19 46.78
CA LEU A 819 5.56 -12.91 45.76
C LEU A 819 4.47 -13.98 45.70
N GLY A 820 4.82 -15.26 45.88
CA GLY A 820 3.86 -16.36 45.98
C GLY A 820 2.93 -16.23 47.19
N GLU A 821 3.45 -15.79 48.33
CA GLU A 821 2.67 -15.50 49.56
C GLU A 821 1.70 -14.34 49.29
N GLN A 822 2.17 -13.25 48.68
CA GLN A 822 1.32 -12.13 48.28
C GLN A 822 0.23 -12.54 47.28
N LEU A 823 0.54 -13.41 46.33
CA LEU A 823 -0.43 -13.98 45.40
C LEU A 823 -1.50 -14.79 46.13
N LEU A 824 -1.12 -15.58 47.12
CA LEU A 824 -2.04 -16.41 47.90
C LEU A 824 -2.98 -15.53 48.74
N ASP A 825 -2.45 -14.54 49.45
CA ASP A 825 -3.24 -13.59 50.23
C ASP A 825 -4.28 -12.88 49.35
N LEU A 826 -3.86 -12.40 48.19
CA LEU A 826 -4.73 -11.72 47.22
C LEU A 826 -5.81 -12.66 46.66
N ALA A 827 -5.44 -13.90 46.35
CA ALA A 827 -6.37 -14.90 45.82
C ALA A 827 -7.42 -15.32 46.86
N GLN A 828 -7.03 -15.44 48.13
CA GLN A 828 -7.94 -15.73 49.25
C GLN A 828 -8.91 -14.58 49.50
N GLN A 829 -8.44 -13.33 49.47
CA GLN A 829 -9.28 -12.15 49.66
C GLN A 829 -10.33 -11.99 48.55
N THR A 830 -9.97 -12.32 47.30
CA THR A 830 -10.86 -12.19 46.14
C THR A 830 -11.75 -13.41 45.92
N GLY A 831 -11.45 -14.55 46.55
CA GLY A 831 -12.18 -15.80 46.38
C GLY A 831 -12.12 -16.37 44.96
N ASN A 832 -11.15 -15.94 44.12
CA ASN A 832 -11.04 -16.34 42.73
C ASN A 832 -10.34 -17.71 42.61
N PRO A 833 -11.02 -18.79 42.16
CA PRO A 833 -10.44 -20.13 42.09
C PRO A 833 -9.22 -20.23 41.17
N THR A 834 -9.21 -19.48 40.06
CA THR A 834 -8.08 -19.44 39.12
C THR A 834 -6.88 -18.73 39.73
N ALA A 835 -7.10 -17.66 40.50
CA ALA A 835 -6.03 -16.97 41.21
C ALA A 835 -5.42 -17.86 42.31
N LEU A 836 -6.25 -18.63 43.03
CA LEU A 836 -5.79 -19.59 44.04
C LEU A 836 -4.91 -20.67 43.40
N LEU A 837 -5.32 -21.21 42.25
CA LEU A 837 -4.53 -22.18 41.50
C LEU A 837 -3.15 -21.63 41.14
N VAL A 838 -3.09 -20.40 40.60
CA VAL A 838 -1.82 -19.73 40.25
C VAL A 838 -0.95 -19.50 41.49
N ALA A 839 -1.53 -19.05 42.60
CA ALA A 839 -0.79 -18.79 43.84
C ALA A 839 -0.20 -20.07 44.46
N HIS A 840 -0.99 -21.13 44.55
CA HIS A 840 -0.53 -22.43 45.04
C HIS A 840 0.54 -23.04 44.12
N ASN A 841 0.40 -22.90 42.81
CA ASN A 841 1.44 -23.32 41.87
C ASN A 841 2.76 -22.53 42.08
N ALA A 842 2.66 -21.20 42.21
CA ALA A 842 3.82 -20.35 42.44
C ALA A 842 4.59 -20.74 43.71
N LEU A 843 3.89 -20.94 44.83
CA LEU A 843 4.49 -21.39 46.10
C LEU A 843 5.04 -22.81 46.01
N GLY A 844 4.25 -23.76 45.50
CA GLY A 844 4.66 -25.15 45.38
C GLY A 844 5.94 -25.31 44.54
N THR A 845 5.99 -24.64 43.38
CA THR A 845 7.18 -24.63 42.51
C THR A 845 8.37 -23.97 43.18
N THR A 846 8.17 -22.85 43.89
CA THR A 846 9.28 -22.15 44.57
C THR A 846 9.87 -22.97 45.71
N LEU A 847 9.02 -23.59 46.53
CA LEU A 847 9.41 -24.45 47.65
C LEU A 847 10.12 -25.72 47.16
N TRP A 848 9.69 -26.27 46.02
CA TRP A 848 10.37 -27.37 45.35
C TRP A 848 11.82 -27.00 45.00
N TRP A 849 12.05 -25.85 44.35
CA TRP A 849 13.40 -25.38 44.01
C TRP A 849 14.27 -25.10 45.25
N ARG A 850 13.65 -24.74 46.39
CA ARG A 850 14.34 -24.58 47.67
C ARG A 850 14.64 -25.90 48.40
N GLY A 851 14.10 -27.02 47.95
CA GLY A 851 14.23 -28.34 48.60
C GLY A 851 13.24 -28.58 49.75
N GLU A 852 12.23 -27.74 49.92
CA GLU A 852 11.19 -27.86 50.95
C GLU A 852 10.04 -28.76 50.47
N LEU A 853 10.36 -30.02 50.17
CA LEU A 853 9.51 -30.93 49.39
C LEU A 853 8.14 -31.23 50.04
N THR A 854 8.06 -31.26 51.37
CA THR A 854 6.79 -31.52 52.08
C THR A 854 5.81 -30.37 51.87
N LEU A 855 6.24 -29.13 52.09
CA LEU A 855 5.41 -27.95 51.90
C LEU A 855 5.11 -27.72 50.42
N ALA A 856 6.08 -28.00 49.53
CA ALA A 856 5.86 -27.97 48.10
C ALA A 856 4.72 -28.91 47.68
N ARG A 857 4.72 -30.14 48.20
CA ARG A 857 3.66 -31.13 47.96
C ARG A 857 2.30 -30.65 48.44
N GLU A 858 2.20 -30.08 49.64
CA GLU A 858 0.93 -29.55 50.16
C GLU A 858 0.32 -28.52 49.21
N HIS A 859 1.11 -27.55 48.75
CA HIS A 859 0.64 -26.54 47.78
C HIS A 859 0.28 -27.15 46.42
N LEU A 860 1.04 -28.12 45.91
CA LEU A 860 0.76 -28.77 44.63
C LEU A 860 -0.48 -29.70 44.70
N ASP A 861 -0.75 -30.33 45.84
CA ASP A 861 -1.97 -31.11 46.08
C ASP A 861 -3.22 -30.19 46.05
N HIS A 862 -3.11 -28.96 46.56
CA HIS A 862 -4.16 -27.95 46.41
C HIS A 862 -4.40 -27.55 44.95
N VAL A 863 -3.35 -27.45 44.12
CA VAL A 863 -3.50 -27.19 42.66
C VAL A 863 -4.33 -28.29 42.01
N LEU A 864 -4.01 -29.56 42.29
CA LEU A 864 -4.74 -30.71 41.73
C LEU A 864 -6.21 -30.75 42.17
N ALA A 865 -6.48 -30.43 43.45
CA ALA A 865 -7.84 -30.39 43.98
C ALA A 865 -8.68 -29.26 43.34
N LEU A 866 -8.08 -28.09 43.10
CA LEU A 866 -8.74 -26.95 42.47
C LEU A 866 -9.02 -27.19 40.98
N ASP A 867 -8.06 -27.76 40.24
CA ASP A 867 -8.22 -28.07 38.81
C ASP A 867 -9.35 -29.08 38.55
N ALA A 868 -9.43 -30.12 39.39
CA ALA A 868 -10.50 -31.14 39.32
C ALA A 868 -11.92 -30.58 39.56
N SER A 869 -12.04 -29.39 40.15
CA SER A 869 -13.32 -28.76 40.48
C SER A 869 -13.86 -27.79 39.41
N GLN A 870 -13.08 -27.50 38.35
CA GLN A 870 -13.50 -26.57 37.29
C GLN A 870 -14.05 -27.30 36.05
N PRO A 871 -15.17 -26.83 35.45
CA PRO A 871 -15.67 -27.38 34.18
C PRO A 871 -14.76 -26.94 33.03
N HIS A 872 -13.93 -27.85 32.50
CA HIS A 872 -13.17 -27.56 31.29
C HIS A 872 -14.09 -27.53 30.04
N PRO A 873 -14.08 -26.47 29.22
CA PRO A 873 -14.68 -26.54 27.90
C PRO A 873 -13.92 -27.57 27.06
N ARG A 874 -14.64 -28.43 26.32
CA ARG A 874 -14.05 -29.43 25.42
C ARG A 874 -13.14 -28.71 24.41
N GLY A 875 -11.82 -28.82 24.58
CA GLY A 875 -10.82 -28.31 23.64
C GLY A 875 -9.74 -27.38 24.21
N SER A 876 -9.80 -26.91 25.46
CA SER A 876 -8.69 -26.13 26.03
C SER A 876 -7.60 -27.06 26.59
N SER A 877 -6.66 -27.47 25.75
CA SER A 877 -5.47 -28.16 26.23
C SER A 877 -4.56 -27.18 26.99
N ALA A 878 -4.49 -27.39 28.31
CA ALA A 878 -3.35 -27.12 29.19
C ALA A 878 -2.85 -25.67 29.33
N THR A 879 -3.40 -24.96 30.32
CA THR A 879 -2.60 -24.09 31.21
C THR A 879 -2.06 -24.86 32.42
N ALA A 880 -2.01 -26.19 32.33
CA ALA A 880 -1.33 -27.03 33.30
C ALA A 880 0.10 -27.26 32.81
N ILE A 881 1.05 -26.54 33.41
CA ILE A 881 2.36 -27.13 33.70
C ILE A 881 2.04 -28.44 34.39
N THR A 882 2.02 -29.53 33.62
CA THR A 882 1.62 -30.81 34.13
C THR A 882 2.80 -31.32 34.93
N ALA A 883 2.77 -31.04 36.24
CA ALA A 883 3.54 -31.78 37.23
C ALA A 883 2.99 -33.23 37.25
N ARG A 884 3.36 -34.01 36.24
CA ARG A 884 3.39 -35.47 36.30
C ARG A 884 4.83 -35.89 36.06
N VAL A 885 5.66 -35.66 37.08
CA VAL A 885 6.86 -36.44 37.31
C VAL A 885 6.50 -37.41 38.43
N THR A 886 6.13 -38.62 38.04
CA THR A 886 6.54 -39.83 38.76
C THR A 886 8.00 -40.09 38.46
#